data_AF-B4WNB1-F1
#
_entry.id   AF-B4WNB1-F1
#
_cell.length_a   1.000
_cell.length_b   1.000
_cell.length_c   1.000
_cell.angle_alpha   90.00
_cell.angle_beta   90.00
_cell.angle_gamma   90.00
#
_symmetry.space_group_name_H-M   'P 1'
#
loop_
_entity.id
_entity.type
_entity.pdbx_description
1 polymer ?
#
loop_
_entity_poly.entity_id
_entity_poly.type
_entity_poly.pdbx_seq_one_letter_code
_entity_poly.pdbx_strand_id
1 'polypeptide(L)'
;MTDPTLTTVDSTLTTVDSVAVTPTATNTTPVHLLPDLVEIQRASFRWFLGEGLVEELESFSPITDYTGKLELHFLGKDYRLKAPKYMVDEAKRRDSTYSVQMYVPTRLINKETGDIKEQEVFIGDLPLMTDRGTFIINGAERVIVNQIVRSPGVYYKAETDKHGRRTYTANLIPNRGAWLKFETDKNDLVWVRIDKTRKLSAQVLLKALGLSDGEIFDSLRHPEYFQKTIEKEGQFSEEEALLELYRKLRPGEPPTVNGGQQLLESRFFDPKRYDLGKVGRHKLNRKLRLNIPESTRVLTPQDIVSAIDYLINLEFDIGNPDDIDHLGNRRVRSVGELLQNQVRVGLNRLERIIRERMTVSDADSLTPASLVNPKPLVAAIKEFFGSSQLSQFMDQTNPLAELTHKRRISALGPGGLTRERAGFAVRDIHPSHHGRICPIETPEGPNAGLIGSLATHARVNDFGFIETPFFPVVNGQIVKDKPAVYMTADEEDDLRVAPGDVPIDSDNNILGESVPVRYRQDFTVTSPKEVDYVAVSPVQIISVATSLIPFLEHDDANRALMGSNMQRQAVPLLRPERALVGTGLEAQAARDSGMVTISRTDGVVSYVDANWIKVTDLEGQVHSYELQKYQRSNQDTCLNQRPFVFEGTKVVAGQVMADGSATEGGEIALGQNVLITYMPWEGYNYEDAILLSERLVYEDVYTSIHIEKFEIEARQTKLGPEEITREIPNVGEDALRQLDETGIIRVGAWVSSGDILVGKVTPKGESDQPPEEKLLRAIFGEKARDVRDNSLRVPNGEKGRVVDVRVFTREQGDELPPGANMVVRVYVAQKRKIQVGDKMAGRHGNKGIISRILPVEDMPYLPDGTPIDIVLNPLGVPSRMNVGQVFEALLGWAGQNLDARFKVTPFDEMYGEEASLETTHGKLQEARNQTGKDWVFNPDNPGKIQLYDGRTGEPFDQEVTVGQSYMLKLVHLVDDKIHARSTGPYSLVTQQPLGGKAQQGGQRFGEMEVWALEAFGAAYTLQELLTVKSDDMQGRNEALNAIVKGKAIPRPGTPESFKVLMRELQSLCLDIAVHKLETQEDGTSRDSEVDLMADVGNRRTPSRPTYESISREEPAGTAGVAGAAIAPLGSSVETNSPITPLENQPPQPF
;
A
#
# COMPACT_ATOMS: atom_id res chain seq x y z
N MET A 1 -41.47 -43.93 -17.01
CA MET A 1 -41.29 -44.50 -18.35
C MET A 1 -40.50 -43.46 -19.14
N THR A 2 -39.17 -43.57 -19.09
CA THR A 2 -38.27 -43.86 -20.24
C THR A 2 -38.27 -42.65 -21.19
N ASP A 3 -37.35 -41.69 -21.10
CA ASP A 3 -35.88 -41.79 -21.18
C ASP A 3 -35.26 -40.40 -20.88
N PRO A 4 -34.19 -40.23 -20.08
CA PRO A 4 -33.46 -38.96 -19.99
C PRO A 4 -32.01 -39.12 -20.47
N THR A 5 -31.75 -38.78 -21.73
CA THR A 5 -30.39 -38.48 -22.18
C THR A 5 -30.04 -37.04 -21.78
N LEU A 6 -29.58 -36.88 -20.55
CA LEU A 6 -28.85 -35.69 -20.11
C LEU A 6 -27.47 -35.73 -20.75
N THR A 7 -27.31 -35.03 -21.87
CA THR A 7 -26.02 -34.60 -22.38
C THR A 7 -25.42 -33.63 -21.36
N THR A 8 -24.43 -34.12 -20.61
CA THR A 8 -23.47 -33.30 -19.89
C THR A 8 -22.76 -32.43 -20.91
N VAL A 9 -23.09 -31.13 -20.92
CA VAL A 9 -22.32 -30.12 -21.65
C VAL A 9 -21.03 -29.94 -20.88
N ASP A 10 -20.01 -30.71 -21.27
CA ASP A 10 -18.62 -30.34 -21.00
C ASP A 10 -18.39 -29.00 -21.69
N SER A 11 -18.32 -27.92 -20.92
CA SER A 11 -17.85 -26.63 -21.39
C SER A 11 -16.33 -26.72 -21.57
N THR A 12 -15.92 -27.32 -22.68
CA THR A 12 -14.55 -27.26 -23.18
C THR A 12 -14.19 -25.81 -23.43
N LEU A 13 -13.21 -25.29 -22.70
CA LEU A 13 -12.41 -24.14 -23.13
C LEU A 13 -11.89 -24.46 -24.53
N THR A 14 -12.45 -23.85 -25.57
CA THR A 14 -11.85 -23.86 -26.91
C THR A 14 -10.58 -23.03 -26.84
N THR A 15 -9.44 -23.69 -26.59
CA THR A 15 -8.14 -23.14 -26.97
C THR A 15 -8.13 -23.04 -28.49
N VAL A 16 -7.87 -21.85 -29.02
CA VAL A 16 -7.53 -21.69 -30.42
C VAL A 16 -6.07 -22.09 -30.55
N ASP A 17 -5.82 -23.40 -30.47
CA ASP A 17 -4.57 -23.99 -30.96
C ASP A 17 -4.80 -24.29 -32.44
N SER A 18 -4.02 -23.65 -33.31
CA SER A 18 -3.94 -24.02 -34.71
C SER A 18 -3.42 -25.45 -34.84
N VAL A 19 -4.33 -26.38 -35.14
CA VAL A 19 -4.09 -27.68 -35.79
C VAL A 19 -2.94 -28.54 -35.22
N ALA A 20 -3.25 -29.40 -34.24
CA ALA A 20 -2.77 -30.79 -34.17
C ALA A 20 -3.58 -31.61 -33.16
N VAL A 21 -4.36 -32.56 -33.64
CA VAL A 21 -4.97 -33.62 -32.82
C VAL A 21 -3.85 -34.55 -32.34
N THR A 22 -3.62 -34.66 -31.03
CA THR A 22 -2.88 -35.79 -30.46
C THR A 22 -3.58 -36.31 -29.20
N PRO A 23 -3.78 -37.63 -29.05
CA PRO A 23 -4.59 -38.22 -28.01
C PRO A 23 -3.85 -38.33 -26.67
N THR A 24 -4.67 -38.31 -25.61
CA THR A 24 -4.46 -38.73 -24.22
C THR A 24 -3.23 -39.59 -23.88
N ALA A 25 -2.67 -39.29 -22.70
CA ALA A 25 -1.83 -40.11 -21.82
C ALA A 25 -0.29 -40.01 -21.98
N THR A 26 0.28 -38.88 -21.57
CA THR A 26 1.62 -38.82 -20.96
C THR A 26 1.61 -37.80 -19.81
N ASN A 27 2.14 -38.20 -18.65
CA ASN A 27 2.36 -37.34 -17.47
C ASN A 27 3.47 -36.31 -17.76
N THR A 28 3.19 -35.33 -18.60
CA THR A 28 3.98 -34.10 -18.71
C THR A 28 3.12 -32.99 -18.12
N THR A 29 3.48 -32.51 -16.93
CA THR A 29 2.92 -31.28 -16.35
C THR A 29 2.96 -30.18 -17.41
N PRO A 30 1.85 -29.48 -17.70
CA PRO A 30 1.88 -28.37 -18.65
C PRO A 30 2.90 -27.34 -18.17
N VAL A 31 3.76 -26.90 -19.09
CA VAL A 31 4.96 -26.06 -18.86
C VAL A 31 4.62 -24.65 -18.28
N HIS A 32 3.34 -24.35 -18.05
CA HIS A 32 2.81 -23.03 -17.70
C HIS A 32 2.17 -22.91 -16.30
N LEU A 33 2.46 -23.78 -15.34
CA LEU A 33 1.96 -23.55 -13.97
C LEU A 33 2.82 -22.48 -13.28
N LEU A 34 2.25 -21.31 -12.97
CA LEU A 34 2.95 -20.31 -12.16
C LEU A 34 3.25 -20.91 -10.77
N PRO A 35 4.33 -20.48 -10.10
CA PRO A 35 4.57 -20.88 -8.72
C PRO A 35 3.45 -20.39 -7.80
N ASP A 36 3.36 -20.99 -6.62
CA ASP A 36 2.44 -20.56 -5.58
C ASP A 36 2.72 -19.11 -5.19
N LEU A 37 1.78 -18.21 -5.50
CA LEU A 37 2.02 -16.78 -5.43
C LEU A 37 2.16 -16.27 -3.98
N VAL A 38 1.76 -17.05 -2.97
CA VAL A 38 1.85 -16.67 -1.54
C VAL A 38 2.99 -17.42 -0.82
N GLU A 39 3.72 -18.27 -1.52
CA GLU A 39 4.82 -19.07 -0.96
C GLU A 39 5.84 -18.22 -0.20
N ILE A 40 6.22 -17.05 -0.72
CA ILE A 40 7.21 -16.15 -0.09
C ILE A 40 6.88 -15.81 1.37
N GLN A 41 5.59 -15.62 1.69
CA GLN A 41 5.12 -15.30 3.04
C GLN A 41 5.20 -16.55 3.94
N ARG A 42 4.65 -17.67 3.47
CA ARG A 42 4.52 -18.91 4.24
C ARG A 42 5.86 -19.61 4.46
N ALA A 43 6.68 -19.73 3.41
CA ALA A 43 8.00 -20.33 3.48
C ALA A 43 8.91 -19.55 4.45
N SER A 44 8.89 -18.21 4.39
CA SER A 44 9.68 -17.37 5.27
C SER A 44 9.26 -17.49 6.75
N PHE A 45 7.95 -17.52 7.03
CA PHE A 45 7.48 -17.67 8.40
C PHE A 45 7.74 -19.08 8.95
N ARG A 46 7.59 -20.12 8.12
CA ARG A 46 7.94 -21.50 8.49
C ARG A 46 9.43 -21.63 8.81
N TRP A 47 10.30 -21.02 8.01
CA TRP A 47 11.73 -20.95 8.28
C TRP A 47 12.04 -20.24 9.60
N PHE A 48 11.35 -19.13 9.89
CA PHE A 48 11.51 -18.42 11.17
C PHE A 48 11.15 -19.29 12.37
N LEU A 49 10.06 -20.07 12.30
CA LEU A 49 9.72 -21.00 13.38
C LEU A 49 10.75 -22.12 13.51
N GLY A 50 11.12 -22.78 12.40
CA GLY A 50 11.99 -23.96 12.44
C GLY A 50 13.46 -23.65 12.78
N GLU A 51 14.04 -22.61 12.19
CA GLU A 51 15.46 -22.31 12.28
C GLU A 51 15.74 -20.93 12.88
N GLY A 52 15.06 -19.88 12.41
CA GLY A 52 15.41 -18.50 12.75
C GLY A 52 15.25 -18.18 14.23
N LEU A 53 14.17 -18.64 14.86
CA LEU A 53 13.93 -18.46 16.30
C LEU A 53 14.92 -19.27 17.14
N VAL A 54 15.25 -20.48 16.70
CA VAL A 54 16.23 -21.35 17.37
C VAL A 54 17.61 -20.71 17.33
N GLU A 55 18.03 -20.17 16.19
CA GLU A 55 19.31 -19.45 16.03
C GLU A 55 19.40 -18.26 17.00
N GLU A 56 18.33 -17.49 17.18
CA GLU A 56 18.32 -16.38 18.13
C GLU A 56 18.39 -16.84 19.59
N LEU A 57 17.62 -17.87 19.96
CA LEU A 57 17.62 -18.42 21.32
C LEU A 57 18.96 -19.06 21.68
N GLU A 58 19.63 -19.71 20.73
CA GLU A 58 20.99 -20.25 20.91
C GLU A 58 22.03 -19.13 21.00
N SER A 59 21.96 -18.10 20.15
CA SER A 59 22.87 -16.95 20.20
C SER A 59 22.77 -16.16 21.52
N PHE A 60 21.59 -16.21 22.14
CA PHE A 60 21.27 -15.57 23.40
C PHE A 60 21.84 -16.32 24.62
N SER A 61 22.20 -17.59 24.47
CA SER A 61 22.67 -18.48 25.53
C SER A 61 24.16 -18.82 25.33
N PRO A 62 25.00 -18.88 26.40
CA PRO A 62 24.68 -18.69 27.80
C PRO A 62 24.69 -17.22 28.25
N ILE A 63 23.91 -16.92 29.28
CA ILE A 63 23.95 -15.64 30.00
C ILE A 63 24.70 -15.87 31.31
N THR A 64 25.84 -15.20 31.45
CA THR A 64 26.62 -15.18 32.69
C THR A 64 26.37 -13.88 33.45
N ASP A 65 26.42 -13.97 34.78
CA ASP A 65 26.45 -12.81 35.66
C ASP A 65 27.81 -12.08 35.58
N TYR A 66 27.92 -10.90 36.21
CA TYR A 66 29.18 -10.14 36.19
C TYR A 66 30.31 -10.82 36.96
N THR A 67 30.00 -11.72 37.90
CA THR A 67 31.00 -12.45 38.69
C THR A 67 31.37 -13.82 38.09
N GLY A 68 30.60 -14.30 37.10
CA GLY A 68 30.81 -15.58 36.42
C GLY A 68 30.42 -16.81 37.24
N LYS A 69 29.66 -16.64 38.33
CA LYS A 69 29.19 -17.69 39.24
C LYS A 69 27.93 -18.39 38.76
N LEU A 70 27.01 -17.65 38.13
CA LEU A 70 25.72 -18.16 37.70
C LEU A 70 25.63 -18.12 36.17
N GLU A 71 25.16 -19.23 35.59
CA GLU A 71 24.93 -19.34 34.15
C GLU A 71 23.51 -19.78 33.86
N LEU A 72 22.83 -19.03 33.00
CA LEU A 72 21.50 -19.37 32.50
C LEU A 72 21.60 -19.83 31.05
N HIS A 73 21.10 -21.04 30.78
CA HIS A 73 21.05 -21.65 29.46
C HIS A 73 19.61 -21.79 28.97
N PHE A 74 19.35 -21.31 27.76
CA PHE A 74 18.10 -21.56 27.06
C PHE A 74 18.28 -22.72 26.08
N LEU A 75 17.44 -23.76 26.19
CA LEU A 75 17.44 -24.87 25.25
C LEU A 75 16.53 -24.52 24.06
N GLY A 76 17.06 -23.71 23.15
CA GLY A 76 16.31 -23.19 22.00
C GLY A 76 15.70 -24.28 21.12
N LYS A 77 16.37 -25.43 20.94
CA LYS A 77 15.87 -26.54 20.09
C LYS A 77 14.60 -27.21 20.62
N ASP A 78 14.39 -27.16 21.93
CA ASP A 78 13.30 -27.85 22.62
C ASP A 78 12.14 -26.90 22.96
N TYR A 79 12.06 -25.74 22.32
CA TYR A 79 10.98 -24.80 22.54
C TYR A 79 9.62 -25.40 22.13
N ARG A 80 8.57 -25.05 22.86
CA ARG A 80 7.21 -25.56 22.66
C ARG A 80 6.23 -24.42 22.45
N LEU A 81 5.37 -24.60 21.46
CA LEU A 81 4.24 -23.72 21.17
C LEU A 81 2.95 -24.41 21.61
N LYS A 82 2.12 -23.74 22.41
CA LYS A 82 0.79 -24.26 22.80
C LYS A 82 -0.22 -24.11 21.65
N ALA A 83 -1.43 -24.65 21.81
CA ALA A 83 -2.52 -24.29 20.92
C ALA A 83 -2.90 -22.79 21.10
N PRO A 84 -3.28 -22.07 20.04
CA PRO A 84 -3.76 -20.70 20.15
C PRO A 84 -5.04 -20.64 20.99
N LYS A 85 -5.24 -19.52 21.71
CA LYS A 85 -6.41 -19.32 22.59
C LYS A 85 -7.72 -19.24 21.81
N TYR A 86 -7.68 -18.62 20.63
CA TYR A 86 -8.83 -18.39 19.75
C TYR A 86 -8.48 -18.82 18.33
N MET A 87 -9.48 -19.28 17.59
CA MET A 87 -9.35 -19.49 16.14
C MET A 87 -9.37 -18.16 15.39
N VAL A 88 -8.98 -18.18 14.11
CA VAL A 88 -8.86 -17.00 13.23
C VAL A 88 -10.14 -16.13 13.24
N ASP A 89 -11.31 -16.73 13.00
CA ASP A 89 -12.57 -15.98 12.94
C ASP A 89 -13.02 -15.47 14.31
N GLU A 90 -12.74 -16.24 15.38
CA GLU A 90 -13.04 -15.80 16.74
C GLU A 90 -12.15 -14.63 17.16
N ALA A 91 -10.86 -14.64 16.77
CA ALA A 91 -9.93 -13.55 17.03
C ALA A 91 -10.36 -12.25 16.33
N LYS A 92 -10.82 -12.35 15.07
CA LYS A 92 -11.45 -11.24 14.35
C LYS A 92 -12.73 -10.76 15.03
N ARG A 93 -13.56 -11.66 15.54
CA ARG A 93 -14.83 -11.30 16.18
C ARG A 93 -14.63 -10.57 17.51
N ARG A 94 -13.64 -10.97 18.32
CA ARG A 94 -13.35 -10.43 19.65
C ARG A 94 -12.37 -9.24 19.64
N ASP A 95 -11.93 -8.79 18.48
CA ASP A 95 -10.82 -7.83 18.33
C ASP A 95 -9.53 -8.23 19.09
N SER A 96 -9.28 -9.54 19.20
CA SER A 96 -8.06 -10.07 19.83
C SER A 96 -6.97 -10.36 18.79
N THR A 97 -5.75 -10.60 19.27
CA THR A 97 -4.64 -11.03 18.41
C THR A 97 -4.63 -12.56 18.27
N TYR A 98 -4.45 -13.08 17.05
CA TYR A 98 -4.24 -14.51 16.83
C TYR A 98 -2.79 -14.86 17.18
N SER A 99 -2.59 -15.35 18.41
CA SER A 99 -1.26 -15.64 18.95
C SER A 99 -1.20 -16.99 19.68
N VAL A 100 0.03 -17.47 19.81
CA VAL A 100 0.39 -18.69 20.51
C VAL A 100 1.35 -18.41 21.66
N GLN A 101 1.19 -19.13 22.78
CA GLN A 101 2.10 -19.05 23.92
C GLN A 101 3.37 -19.88 23.66
N MET A 102 4.53 -19.25 23.86
CA MET A 102 5.84 -19.87 23.68
C MET A 102 6.51 -20.19 25.02
N TYR A 103 6.92 -21.44 25.17
CA TYR A 103 7.65 -21.96 26.33
C TYR A 103 9.02 -22.47 25.90
N VAL A 104 10.05 -22.19 26.71
CA VAL A 104 11.42 -22.65 26.46
C VAL A 104 11.96 -23.33 27.71
N PRO A 105 12.44 -24.58 27.62
CA PRO A 105 13.17 -25.22 28.69
C PRO A 105 14.46 -24.44 29.00
N THR A 106 14.61 -24.04 30.27
CA THR A 106 15.69 -23.17 30.72
C THR A 106 16.42 -23.83 31.89
N ARG A 107 17.76 -23.87 31.86
CA ARG A 107 18.61 -24.40 32.93
C ARG A 107 19.40 -23.28 33.60
N LEU A 108 19.30 -23.18 34.91
CA LEU A 108 20.16 -22.32 35.74
C LEU A 108 21.23 -23.19 36.42
N ILE A 109 22.49 -22.88 36.18
CA ILE A 109 23.65 -23.58 36.71
C ILE A 109 24.38 -22.65 37.68
N ASN A 110 24.56 -23.09 38.92
CA ASN A 110 25.47 -22.45 39.86
C ASN A 110 26.83 -23.15 39.80
N LYS A 111 27.86 -22.44 39.35
CA LYS A 111 29.21 -22.99 39.21
C LYS A 111 29.90 -23.26 40.55
N GLU A 112 29.48 -22.59 41.63
CA GLU A 112 30.07 -22.79 42.96
C GLU A 112 29.50 -24.04 43.65
N THR A 113 28.19 -24.27 43.56
CA THR A 113 27.53 -25.41 44.21
C THR A 113 27.37 -26.63 43.30
N GLY A 114 27.40 -26.43 41.98
CA GLY A 114 27.09 -27.45 40.98
C GLY A 114 25.59 -27.72 40.81
N ASP A 115 24.72 -26.93 41.47
CA ASP A 115 23.28 -27.11 41.38
C ASP A 115 22.74 -26.71 40.01
N ILE A 116 21.95 -27.59 39.41
CA ILE A 116 21.28 -27.37 38.13
C ILE A 116 19.77 -27.36 38.38
N LYS A 117 19.13 -26.22 38.13
CA LYS A 117 17.66 -26.08 38.19
C LYS A 117 17.12 -25.94 36.77
N GLU A 118 16.35 -26.92 36.31
CA GLU A 118 15.72 -26.93 34.98
C GLU A 118 14.22 -26.74 35.08
N GLN A 119 13.67 -25.84 34.27
CA GLN A 119 12.23 -25.54 34.25
C GLN A 119 11.80 -25.07 32.86
N GLU A 120 10.58 -25.42 32.44
CA GLU A 120 9.93 -24.79 31.28
C GLU A 120 9.43 -23.40 31.65
N VAL A 121 9.93 -22.39 30.93
CA VAL A 121 9.65 -20.98 31.22
C VAL A 121 8.85 -20.36 30.08
N PHE A 122 7.79 -19.63 30.41
CA PHE A 122 7.04 -18.83 29.45
C PHE A 122 7.85 -17.60 29.03
N ILE A 123 8.14 -17.48 27.73
CA ILE A 123 8.96 -16.38 27.19
C ILE A 123 8.10 -15.29 26.54
N GLY A 124 6.92 -15.63 26.02
CA GLY A 124 5.99 -14.63 25.48
C GLY A 124 4.93 -15.21 24.54
N ASP A 125 4.03 -14.33 24.10
CA ASP A 125 3.04 -14.62 23.06
C ASP A 125 3.58 -14.23 21.69
N LEU A 126 3.52 -15.15 20.74
CA LEU A 126 3.95 -14.96 19.36
C LEU A 126 2.71 -14.91 18.45
N PRO A 127 2.47 -13.82 17.70
CA PRO A 127 1.45 -13.79 16.67
C PRO A 127 1.71 -14.84 15.59
N LEU A 128 0.69 -15.64 15.26
CA LEU A 128 0.81 -16.71 14.27
C LEU A 128 0.28 -16.23 12.91
N MET A 129 0.94 -16.67 11.83
CA MET A 129 0.46 -16.44 10.46
C MET A 129 -0.73 -17.36 10.16
N THR A 130 -1.72 -16.85 9.46
CA THR A 130 -2.86 -17.62 8.94
C THR A 130 -2.47 -18.43 7.69
N ASP A 131 -3.29 -19.41 7.30
CA ASP A 131 -3.11 -20.17 6.06
C ASP A 131 -3.05 -19.28 4.80
N ARG A 132 -3.62 -18.08 4.89
CA ARG A 132 -3.66 -17.07 3.82
C ARG A 132 -2.40 -16.22 3.71
N GLY A 133 -1.44 -16.37 4.63
CA GLY A 133 -0.23 -15.54 4.67
C GLY A 133 -0.45 -14.16 5.30
N THR A 134 -1.41 -14.03 6.22
CA THR A 134 -1.73 -12.77 6.94
C THR A 134 -1.61 -12.95 8.46
N PHE A 135 -1.69 -11.85 9.21
CA PHE A 135 -1.71 -11.84 10.67
C PHE A 135 -2.96 -11.13 11.19
N ILE A 136 -3.55 -11.62 12.27
CA ILE A 136 -4.67 -10.92 12.94
C ILE A 136 -4.13 -10.24 14.19
N ILE A 137 -4.11 -8.91 14.18
CA ILE A 137 -3.64 -8.08 15.27
C ILE A 137 -4.78 -7.17 15.72
N ASN A 138 -5.24 -7.36 16.96
CA ASN A 138 -6.38 -6.64 17.55
C ASN A 138 -7.63 -6.67 16.64
N GLY A 139 -8.00 -7.86 16.14
CA GLY A 139 -9.13 -8.05 15.23
C GLY A 139 -8.89 -7.66 13.77
N ALA A 140 -7.92 -6.80 13.50
CA ALA A 140 -7.62 -6.34 12.16
C ALA A 140 -6.63 -7.27 11.45
N GLU A 141 -6.90 -7.57 10.19
CA GLU A 141 -6.01 -8.35 9.35
C GLU A 141 -4.88 -7.46 8.81
N ARG A 142 -3.64 -7.90 8.98
CA ARG A 142 -2.41 -7.21 8.60
C ARG A 142 -1.52 -8.11 7.75
N VAL A 143 -0.66 -7.48 6.96
CA VAL A 143 0.40 -8.12 6.18
C VAL A 143 1.73 -7.46 6.48
N ILE A 144 2.79 -8.26 6.51
CA ILE A 144 4.14 -7.75 6.61
C ILE A 144 4.71 -7.69 5.19
N VAL A 145 4.97 -6.47 4.72
CA VAL A 145 5.53 -6.19 3.39
C VAL A 145 7.01 -6.57 3.39
N ASN A 146 7.45 -7.25 2.33
CA ASN A 146 8.85 -7.63 2.17
C ASN A 146 9.71 -6.38 1.94
N GLN A 147 10.89 -6.33 2.54
CA GLN A 147 11.75 -5.15 2.48
C GLN A 147 12.97 -5.40 1.59
N ILE A 148 13.24 -4.56 0.59
CA ILE A 148 14.50 -4.62 -0.17
C ILE A 148 15.53 -3.69 0.46
N VAL A 149 16.69 -4.25 0.80
CA VAL A 149 17.81 -3.54 1.43
C VAL A 149 19.11 -3.88 0.71
N ARG A 150 20.15 -3.06 0.92
CA ARG A 150 21.50 -3.39 0.46
C ARG A 150 21.98 -4.65 1.17
N SER A 151 22.52 -5.59 0.42
CA SER A 151 23.09 -6.80 1.01
C SER A 151 24.35 -6.45 1.83
N PRO A 152 24.64 -7.16 2.94
CA PRO A 152 25.90 -7.01 3.64
C PRO A 152 27.09 -7.37 2.73
N GLY A 153 28.18 -6.63 2.82
CA GLY A 153 29.35 -6.82 1.97
C GLY A 153 30.19 -5.55 1.79
N VAL A 154 31.17 -5.61 0.90
CA VAL A 154 32.00 -4.46 0.51
C VAL A 154 31.58 -3.94 -0.86
N TYR A 155 31.45 -2.61 -0.97
CA TYR A 155 31.01 -1.92 -2.19
C TYR A 155 32.00 -0.84 -2.59
N TYR A 156 32.47 -0.89 -3.83
CA TYR A 156 33.37 0.10 -4.39
C TYR A 156 32.62 1.08 -5.29
N LYS A 157 32.80 2.38 -5.05
CA LYS A 157 32.18 3.44 -5.85
C LYS A 157 33.26 4.39 -6.36
N ALA A 158 33.17 4.72 -7.65
CA ALA A 158 33.94 5.79 -8.27
C ALA A 158 33.13 7.10 -8.25
N GLU A 159 33.74 8.19 -7.78
CA GLU A 159 33.18 9.54 -7.84
C GLU A 159 34.13 10.45 -8.60
N THR A 160 33.62 11.13 -9.63
CA THR A 160 34.39 12.11 -10.40
C THR A 160 34.13 13.49 -9.82
N ASP A 161 35.21 14.17 -9.40
CA ASP A 161 35.11 15.54 -8.90
C ASP A 161 34.84 16.53 -10.06
N LYS A 162 34.44 17.77 -9.74
CA LYS A 162 34.21 18.85 -10.71
C LYS A 162 35.41 19.15 -11.62
N HIS A 163 36.62 18.78 -11.19
CA HIS A 163 37.87 18.93 -11.93
C HIS A 163 38.24 17.70 -12.78
N GLY A 164 37.37 16.70 -12.90
CA GLY A 164 37.57 15.51 -13.73
C GLY A 164 38.46 14.42 -13.13
N ARG A 165 38.98 14.61 -11.91
CA ARG A 165 39.75 13.56 -11.21
C ARG A 165 38.80 12.56 -10.55
N ARG A 166 39.07 11.27 -10.77
CA ARG A 166 38.35 10.15 -10.13
C ARG A 166 38.87 9.96 -8.71
N THR A 167 37.96 9.70 -7.79
CA THR A 167 38.24 9.29 -6.41
C THR A 167 37.43 8.05 -6.12
N TYR A 168 38.00 7.11 -5.37
CA TYR A 168 37.33 5.86 -5.08
C TYR A 168 37.00 5.76 -3.60
N THR A 169 35.86 5.14 -3.31
CA THR A 169 35.42 4.86 -1.96
C THR A 169 34.99 3.40 -1.85
N ALA A 170 35.36 2.74 -0.75
CA ALA A 170 34.87 1.42 -0.41
C ALA A 170 34.03 1.49 0.87
N ASN A 171 32.80 0.99 0.81
CA ASN A 171 31.91 0.91 1.96
C ASN A 171 31.70 -0.55 2.35
N LEU A 172 32.15 -0.94 3.54
CA LEU A 172 31.92 -2.24 4.13
C LEU A 172 30.72 -2.15 5.08
N ILE A 173 29.64 -2.81 4.68
CA ILE A 173 28.33 -2.79 5.33
C ILE A 173 28.10 -4.15 6.00
N PRO A 174 28.05 -4.25 7.34
CA PRO A 174 27.66 -5.49 8.00
C PRO A 174 26.16 -5.72 8.00
N ASN A 175 25.73 -6.94 8.34
CA ASN A 175 24.33 -7.20 8.66
C ASN A 175 23.95 -6.51 9.98
N ARG A 176 24.87 -6.55 10.95
CA ARG A 176 24.78 -5.88 12.26
C ARG A 176 26.16 -5.38 12.68
N GLY A 177 26.22 -4.15 13.19
CA GLY A 177 27.44 -3.59 13.77
C GLY A 177 27.89 -2.31 13.08
N ALA A 178 29.14 -1.95 13.31
CA ALA A 178 29.70 -0.67 12.87
C ALA A 178 30.02 -0.65 11.36
N TRP A 179 29.81 0.48 10.70
CA TRP A 179 30.16 0.63 9.28
C TRP A 179 31.63 1.04 9.13
N LEU A 180 32.31 0.47 8.13
CA LEU A 180 33.67 0.85 7.75
C LEU A 180 33.65 1.48 6.35
N LYS A 181 34.19 2.70 6.22
CA LYS A 181 34.35 3.38 4.94
C LYS A 181 35.81 3.69 4.70
N PHE A 182 36.32 3.27 3.55
CA PHE A 182 37.64 3.60 3.03
C PHE A 182 37.48 4.63 1.90
N GLU A 183 38.35 5.63 1.83
CA GLU A 183 38.33 6.64 0.77
C GLU A 183 39.74 7.06 0.36
N THR A 184 39.98 7.17 -0.94
CA THR A 184 41.20 7.79 -1.49
C THR A 184 40.99 9.30 -1.61
N ASP A 185 41.96 10.08 -1.12
CA ASP A 185 41.94 11.54 -1.23
C ASP A 185 42.73 12.01 -2.48
N LYS A 186 42.62 13.30 -2.81
CA LYS A 186 43.32 13.96 -3.93
C LYS A 186 44.85 13.86 -3.87
N ASN A 187 45.41 13.53 -2.72
CA ASN A 187 46.85 13.37 -2.51
C ASN A 187 47.28 11.90 -2.53
N ASP A 188 46.46 10.99 -3.04
CA ASP A 188 46.70 9.55 -3.07
C ASP A 188 46.89 8.95 -1.66
N LEU A 189 46.18 9.51 -0.68
CA LEU A 189 46.19 9.06 0.71
C LEU A 189 44.94 8.25 1.01
N VAL A 190 45.10 7.14 1.73
CA VAL A 190 43.99 6.27 2.11
C VAL A 190 43.49 6.63 3.51
N TRP A 191 42.21 6.99 3.58
CA TRP A 191 41.53 7.33 4.83
C TRP A 191 40.47 6.30 5.18
N VAL A 192 40.23 6.15 6.48
CA VAL A 192 39.20 5.29 7.06
C VAL A 192 38.24 6.11 7.91
N ARG A 193 36.96 5.75 7.87
CA ARG A 193 35.94 6.22 8.80
C ARG A 193 35.21 5.04 9.40
N ILE A 194 35.02 5.07 10.71
CA ILE A 194 34.25 4.09 11.48
C ILE A 194 32.94 4.77 11.90
N ASP A 195 31.76 4.19 11.64
CA ASP A 195 30.47 4.72 12.13
C ASP A 195 30.20 6.21 11.83
N LYS A 196 30.67 6.71 10.68
CA LYS A 196 30.56 8.13 10.26
C LYS A 196 31.30 9.12 11.18
N THR A 197 32.28 8.66 11.96
CA THR A 197 33.17 9.52 12.74
C THR A 197 34.18 10.26 11.85
N ARG A 198 35.09 11.02 12.49
CA ARG A 198 36.18 11.72 11.81
C ARG A 198 37.09 10.75 11.03
N LYS A 199 37.74 11.27 10.00
CA LYS A 199 38.74 10.54 9.20
C LYS A 199 39.92 10.10 10.09
N LEU A 200 40.32 8.85 9.92
CA LEU A 200 41.51 8.22 10.47
C LEU A 200 42.41 7.81 9.31
N SER A 201 43.73 7.90 9.45
CA SER A 201 44.64 7.32 8.47
C SER A 201 44.47 5.80 8.45
N ALA A 202 44.52 5.18 7.27
CA ALA A 202 44.46 3.71 7.14
C ALA A 202 45.59 3.02 7.91
N GLN A 203 46.76 3.67 8.00
CA GLN A 203 47.89 3.20 8.81
C GLN A 203 47.53 3.04 10.28
N VAL A 204 46.80 4.00 10.86
CA VAL A 204 46.40 3.95 12.28
C VAL A 204 45.50 2.74 12.53
N LEU A 205 44.57 2.43 11.62
CA LEU A 205 43.70 1.26 11.78
C LEU A 205 44.50 -0.06 11.63
N LEU A 206 45.36 -0.17 10.61
CA LEU A 206 46.13 -1.40 10.38
C LEU A 206 47.12 -1.68 11.50
N LYS A 207 47.76 -0.64 12.06
CA LYS A 207 48.62 -0.75 13.23
C LYS A 207 47.86 -1.12 14.50
N ALA A 208 46.68 -0.51 14.71
CA ALA A 208 45.82 -0.85 15.84
C ALA A 208 45.26 -2.28 15.78
N LEU A 209 45.31 -2.93 14.62
CA LEU A 209 44.97 -4.34 14.42
C LEU A 209 46.13 -5.30 14.74
N GLY A 210 47.31 -4.78 15.08
CA GLY A 210 48.52 -5.56 15.39
C GLY A 210 49.33 -6.00 14.17
N LEU A 211 49.09 -5.44 12.98
CA LEU A 211 49.84 -5.79 11.76
C LEU A 211 51.20 -5.09 11.71
N SER A 212 52.24 -5.86 11.40
CA SER A 212 53.59 -5.33 11.20
C SER A 212 53.73 -4.59 9.86
N ASP A 213 54.73 -3.71 9.73
CA ASP A 213 54.96 -3.00 8.47
C ASP A 213 55.26 -3.99 7.31
N GLY A 214 56.03 -5.05 7.58
CA GLY A 214 56.32 -6.09 6.60
C GLY A 214 55.06 -6.78 6.07
N GLU A 215 54.17 -7.21 6.97
CA GLU A 215 52.90 -7.86 6.58
C GLU A 215 52.00 -6.93 5.76
N ILE A 216 51.98 -5.64 6.08
CA ILE A 216 51.20 -4.65 5.32
C ILE A 216 51.80 -4.46 3.93
N PHE A 217 53.12 -4.30 3.83
CA PHE A 217 53.80 -4.12 2.53
C PHE A 217 53.70 -5.35 1.64
N ASP A 218 53.83 -6.56 2.20
CA ASP A 218 53.72 -7.81 1.45
C ASP A 218 52.29 -8.08 0.95
N SER A 219 51.28 -7.57 1.68
CA SER A 219 49.87 -7.77 1.32
C SER A 219 49.32 -6.77 0.30
N LEU A 220 50.03 -5.65 0.08
CA LEU A 220 49.61 -4.58 -0.86
C LEU A 220 50.37 -4.72 -2.19
N ARG A 221 49.65 -4.71 -3.31
CA ARG A 221 50.30 -4.73 -4.63
C ARG A 221 51.05 -3.44 -4.95
N HIS A 222 50.54 -2.32 -4.46
CA HIS A 222 51.12 -0.98 -4.64
C HIS A 222 51.52 -0.38 -3.30
N PRO A 223 52.65 -0.80 -2.71
CA PRO A 223 53.11 -0.36 -1.39
C PRO A 223 53.42 1.14 -1.30
N GLU A 224 53.61 1.81 -2.45
CA GLU A 224 53.88 3.24 -2.56
C GLU A 224 52.81 4.14 -1.89
N TYR A 225 51.54 3.72 -1.93
CA TYR A 225 50.44 4.45 -1.27
C TYR A 225 50.59 4.46 0.26
N PHE A 226 51.04 3.34 0.81
CA PHE A 226 51.28 3.23 2.24
C PHE A 226 52.53 4.01 2.64
N GLN A 227 53.59 3.95 1.82
CA GLN A 227 54.82 4.71 2.05
C GLN A 227 54.57 6.23 2.06
N LYS A 228 53.80 6.76 1.09
CA LYS A 228 53.38 8.17 1.06
C LYS A 228 52.60 8.57 2.32
N THR A 229 51.79 7.67 2.85
CA THR A 229 51.01 7.91 4.08
C THR A 229 51.93 8.01 5.29
N ILE A 230 52.92 7.13 5.41
CA ILE A 230 53.95 7.17 6.47
C ILE A 230 54.78 8.46 6.38
N GLU A 231 55.18 8.87 5.18
CA GLU A 231 55.98 10.10 4.98
C GLU A 231 55.24 11.36 5.44
N LYS A 232 53.90 11.38 5.34
CA LYS A 232 53.09 12.56 5.64
C LYS A 232 52.54 12.60 7.07
N GLU A 233 52.06 11.46 7.60
CA GLU A 233 51.47 11.38 8.94
C GLU A 233 52.47 10.94 10.02
N GLY A 234 53.63 10.40 9.62
CA GLY A 234 54.62 9.82 10.52
C GLY A 234 54.42 8.32 10.75
N GLN A 235 55.38 7.68 11.43
CA GLN A 235 55.30 6.27 11.79
C GLN A 235 54.68 6.13 13.18
N PHE A 236 53.55 5.43 13.26
CA PHE A 236 52.90 5.10 14.53
C PHE A 236 53.31 3.71 15.01
N SER A 237 53.60 3.60 16.30
CA SER A 237 53.61 2.32 17.01
C SER A 237 52.18 1.80 17.24
N GLU A 238 52.03 0.53 17.57
CA GLU A 238 50.71 -0.08 17.89
C GLU A 238 50.01 0.65 19.04
N GLU A 239 50.74 0.97 20.11
CA GLU A 239 50.20 1.67 21.28
C GLU A 239 49.73 3.09 20.94
N GLU A 240 50.51 3.84 20.17
CA GLU A 240 50.15 5.18 19.72
C GLU A 240 48.93 5.16 18.78
N ALA A 241 48.85 4.15 17.90
CA ALA A 241 47.71 3.96 17.02
C ALA A 241 46.42 3.67 17.79
N LEU A 242 46.47 2.83 18.83
CA LEU A 242 45.34 2.54 19.71
C LEU A 242 44.88 3.79 20.48
N LEU A 243 45.82 4.61 20.98
CA LEU A 243 45.51 5.86 21.66
C LEU A 243 44.83 6.87 20.73
N GLU A 244 45.34 7.04 19.51
CA GLU A 244 44.77 7.97 18.54
C GLU A 244 43.40 7.50 18.04
N LEU A 245 43.22 6.19 17.83
CA LEU A 245 41.93 5.59 17.50
C LEU A 245 40.90 5.84 18.61
N TYR A 246 41.29 5.62 19.89
CA TYR A 246 40.41 5.89 21.02
C TYR A 246 40.03 7.37 21.12
N ARG A 247 41.00 8.27 20.99
CA ARG A 247 40.80 9.73 21.06
C ARG A 247 39.79 10.22 20.03
N LYS A 248 39.81 9.64 18.83
CA LYS A 248 38.94 10.04 17.71
C LYS A 248 37.53 9.44 17.83
N LEU A 249 37.41 8.22 18.35
CA LEU A 249 36.12 7.55 18.54
C LEU A 249 35.37 8.06 19.78
N ARG A 250 36.07 8.42 20.85
CA ARG A 250 35.50 8.95 22.10
C ARG A 250 36.13 10.29 22.50
N PRO A 251 35.77 11.40 21.83
CA PRO A 251 36.30 12.71 22.18
C PRO A 251 35.75 13.15 23.55
N GLY A 252 36.60 13.12 24.58
CA GLY A 252 36.25 13.57 25.94
C GLY A 252 36.64 12.59 27.05
N GLU A 253 36.92 11.33 26.71
CA GLU A 253 37.47 10.35 27.66
C GLU A 253 39.01 10.30 27.56
N PRO A 254 39.74 10.11 28.67
CA PRO A 254 41.19 9.98 28.63
C PRO A 254 41.58 8.72 27.84
N PRO A 255 42.42 8.83 26.80
CA PRO A 255 42.78 7.69 25.97
C PRO A 255 43.66 6.72 26.76
N THR A 256 43.30 5.44 26.72
CA THR A 256 44.08 4.33 27.30
C THR A 256 44.27 3.25 26.24
N VAL A 257 45.43 2.58 26.25
CA VAL A 257 45.75 1.51 25.28
C VAL A 257 44.76 0.36 25.41
N ASN A 258 44.52 -0.13 26.63
CA ASN A 258 43.52 -1.17 26.91
C ASN A 258 42.10 -0.76 26.47
N GLY A 259 41.74 0.51 26.67
CA GLY A 259 40.46 1.05 26.21
C GLY A 259 40.34 1.01 24.68
N GLY A 260 41.41 1.35 23.96
CA GLY A 260 41.50 1.25 22.50
C GLY A 260 41.31 -0.18 22.01
N GLN A 261 42.02 -1.14 22.62
CA GLN A 261 41.96 -2.55 22.25
C GLN A 261 40.58 -3.16 22.49
N GLN A 262 40.00 -2.96 23.69
CA GLN A 262 38.65 -3.42 24.00
C GLN A 262 37.59 -2.77 23.10
N LEU A 263 37.78 -1.49 22.76
CA LEU A 263 36.86 -0.80 21.86
C LEU A 263 36.88 -1.44 20.47
N LEU A 264 38.06 -1.74 19.93
CA LEU A 264 38.22 -2.35 18.62
C LEU A 264 37.64 -3.78 18.60
N GLU A 265 37.96 -4.58 19.62
CA GLU A 265 37.43 -5.93 19.78
C GLU A 265 35.90 -5.94 19.87
N SER A 266 35.33 -5.07 20.72
CA SER A 266 33.87 -4.96 20.87
C SER A 266 33.16 -4.46 19.61
N ARG A 267 33.86 -3.78 18.71
CA ARG A 267 33.26 -3.17 17.50
C ARG A 267 33.29 -4.08 16.30
N PHE A 268 34.32 -4.91 16.12
CA PHE A 268 34.48 -5.70 14.90
C PHE A 268 34.64 -7.21 15.13
N PHE A 269 35.12 -7.63 16.31
CA PHE A 269 35.51 -9.01 16.57
C PHE A 269 34.58 -9.75 17.53
N ASP A 270 33.76 -9.03 18.31
CA ASP A 270 32.74 -9.63 19.17
C ASP A 270 31.50 -10.07 18.35
N PRO A 271 31.21 -11.38 18.24
CA PRO A 271 30.05 -11.89 17.51
C PRO A 271 28.70 -11.37 18.03
N LYS A 272 28.61 -10.97 19.31
CA LYS A 272 27.38 -10.43 19.90
C LYS A 272 27.06 -9.03 19.37
N ARG A 273 28.07 -8.24 19.01
CA ARG A 273 27.94 -6.84 18.58
C ARG A 273 28.10 -6.68 17.08
N TYR A 274 28.93 -7.50 16.44
CA TYR A 274 29.23 -7.44 15.02
C TYR A 274 28.90 -8.76 14.33
N ASP A 275 28.18 -8.69 13.22
CA ASP A 275 27.82 -9.86 12.41
C ASP A 275 27.69 -9.46 10.93
N LEU A 276 28.45 -10.11 10.07
CA LEU A 276 28.31 -10.01 8.61
C LEU A 276 27.11 -10.82 8.09
N GLY A 277 26.64 -11.80 8.88
CA GLY A 277 25.71 -12.82 8.43
C GLY A 277 26.34 -13.80 7.42
N LYS A 278 25.62 -14.88 7.12
CA LYS A 278 26.04 -15.87 6.11
C LYS A 278 26.27 -15.23 4.74
N VAL A 279 25.31 -14.39 4.32
CA VAL A 279 25.34 -13.64 3.04
C VAL A 279 26.55 -12.72 2.96
N GLY A 280 26.80 -11.93 4.01
CA GLY A 280 27.90 -10.96 4.01
C GLY A 280 29.27 -11.63 3.91
N ARG A 281 29.47 -12.74 4.64
CA ARG A 281 30.72 -13.52 4.57
C ARG A 281 30.91 -14.14 3.19
N HIS A 282 29.88 -14.79 2.65
CA HIS A 282 29.91 -15.38 1.30
C HIS A 282 30.27 -14.33 0.24
N LYS A 283 29.62 -13.16 0.28
CA LYS A 283 29.84 -12.07 -0.66
C LYS A 283 31.23 -11.44 -0.56
N LEU A 284 31.70 -11.22 0.67
CA LEU A 284 33.04 -10.69 0.92
C LEU A 284 34.12 -11.63 0.39
N ASN A 285 33.97 -12.93 0.64
CA ASN A 285 34.87 -13.96 0.12
C ASN A 285 34.89 -13.99 -1.41
N ARG A 286 33.73 -13.93 -2.06
CA ARG A 286 33.62 -13.92 -3.54
C ARG A 286 34.24 -12.66 -4.15
N LYS A 287 33.98 -11.47 -3.59
CA LYS A 287 34.49 -10.18 -4.11
C LYS A 287 36.01 -10.04 -3.93
N LEU A 288 36.52 -10.37 -2.75
CA LEU A 288 37.94 -10.23 -2.40
C LEU A 288 38.79 -11.48 -2.71
N ARG A 289 38.15 -12.56 -3.20
CA ARG A 289 38.78 -13.86 -3.48
C ARG A 289 39.47 -14.48 -2.26
N LEU A 290 38.80 -14.42 -1.11
CA LEU A 290 39.28 -14.97 0.17
C LEU A 290 38.71 -16.37 0.39
N ASN A 291 39.51 -17.25 1.01
CA ASN A 291 39.12 -18.63 1.35
C ASN A 291 38.88 -18.80 2.87
N ILE A 292 38.02 -17.95 3.43
CA ILE A 292 37.66 -17.96 4.87
C ILE A 292 36.37 -18.79 5.05
N PRO A 293 36.27 -19.67 6.06
CA PRO A 293 35.04 -20.44 6.29
C PRO A 293 33.79 -19.56 6.49
N GLU A 294 32.66 -19.98 5.92
CA GLU A 294 31.37 -19.27 6.04
C GLU A 294 30.83 -19.22 7.49
N SER A 295 31.33 -20.11 8.36
CA SER A 295 31.03 -20.10 9.80
C SER A 295 31.58 -18.86 10.51
N THR A 296 32.63 -18.24 9.98
CA THR A 296 33.27 -17.06 10.58
C THR A 296 32.54 -15.80 10.15
N ARG A 297 31.60 -15.33 10.99
CA ARG A 297 30.72 -14.19 10.65
C ARG A 297 31.23 -12.82 11.12
N VAL A 298 32.29 -12.76 11.92
CA VAL A 298 32.96 -11.51 12.32
C VAL A 298 34.00 -11.12 11.29
N LEU A 299 34.42 -9.85 11.25
CA LEU A 299 35.51 -9.42 10.37
C LEU A 299 36.84 -10.01 10.82
N THR A 300 37.75 -10.20 9.87
CA THR A 300 39.15 -10.57 10.12
C THR A 300 40.08 -9.43 9.68
N PRO A 301 41.29 -9.30 10.25
CA PRO A 301 42.27 -8.32 9.79
C PRO A 301 42.58 -8.47 8.29
N GLN A 302 42.61 -9.71 7.79
CA GLN A 302 42.82 -10.01 6.37
C GLN A 302 41.74 -9.40 5.47
N ASP A 303 40.47 -9.43 5.90
CA ASP A 303 39.36 -8.81 5.15
C ASP A 303 39.60 -7.30 4.94
N ILE A 304 40.08 -6.61 5.98
CA ILE A 304 40.32 -5.16 5.97
C ILE A 304 41.48 -4.81 5.04
N VAL A 305 42.59 -5.57 5.13
CA VAL A 305 43.76 -5.36 4.28
C VAL A 305 43.42 -5.61 2.81
N SER A 306 42.75 -6.72 2.50
CA SER A 306 42.33 -7.03 1.11
C SER A 306 41.32 -6.03 0.58
N ALA A 307 40.44 -5.48 1.42
CA ALA A 307 39.51 -4.43 1.01
C ALA A 307 40.24 -3.13 0.62
N ILE A 308 41.30 -2.77 1.35
CA ILE A 308 42.17 -1.62 1.04
C ILE A 308 43.01 -1.88 -0.22
N ASP A 309 43.58 -3.09 -0.39
CA ASP A 309 44.33 -3.46 -1.60
C ASP A 309 43.44 -3.31 -2.84
N TYR A 310 42.21 -3.84 -2.81
CA TYR A 310 41.28 -3.70 -3.92
C TYR A 310 40.92 -2.23 -4.21
N LEU A 311 40.76 -1.39 -3.18
CA LEU A 311 40.51 0.05 -3.37
C LEU A 311 41.67 0.72 -4.11
N ILE A 312 42.92 0.41 -3.75
CA ILE A 312 44.12 0.97 -4.39
C ILE A 312 44.23 0.46 -5.83
N ASN A 313 43.93 -0.81 -6.09
CA ASN A 313 43.96 -1.38 -7.43
C ASN A 313 42.98 -0.71 -8.42
N LEU A 314 41.85 -0.17 -7.93
CA LEU A 314 40.90 0.56 -8.77
C LEU A 314 41.46 1.89 -9.29
N GLU A 315 42.41 2.53 -8.60
CA GLU A 315 43.11 3.72 -9.11
C GLU A 315 43.98 3.39 -10.33
N PHE A 316 44.36 2.12 -10.50
CA PHE A 316 45.15 1.61 -11.62
C PHE A 316 44.30 0.87 -12.67
N ASP A 317 42.98 1.03 -12.64
CA ASP A 317 42.01 0.34 -13.51
C ASP A 317 42.07 -1.20 -13.41
N ILE A 318 42.58 -1.74 -12.29
CA ILE A 318 42.62 -3.18 -12.00
C ILE A 318 41.40 -3.55 -11.13
N GLY A 319 40.26 -3.79 -11.79
CA GLY A 319 38.99 -4.15 -11.16
C GLY A 319 37.84 -3.29 -11.68
N ASN A 320 36.62 -3.58 -11.20
CA ASN A 320 35.41 -2.83 -11.58
C ASN A 320 34.72 -2.25 -10.33
N PRO A 321 34.20 -1.01 -10.40
CA PRO A 321 33.31 -0.49 -9.37
C PRO A 321 32.00 -1.29 -9.33
N ASP A 322 31.32 -1.25 -8.18
CA ASP A 322 30.06 -1.95 -7.96
C ASP A 322 28.86 -1.04 -8.24
N ASP A 323 27.84 -1.59 -8.90
CA ASP A 323 26.53 -0.97 -8.97
C ASP A 323 25.70 -1.35 -7.73
N ILE A 324 25.40 -0.36 -6.90
CA ILE A 324 24.67 -0.54 -5.64
C ILE A 324 23.20 -0.90 -5.89
N ASP A 325 22.68 -0.60 -7.07
CA ASP A 325 21.28 -0.78 -7.44
C ASP A 325 21.03 -2.12 -8.15
N HIS A 326 22.08 -2.84 -8.56
CA HIS A 326 22.01 -4.20 -9.06
C HIS A 326 21.32 -5.15 -8.07
N LEU A 327 20.44 -6.04 -8.54
CA LEU A 327 19.74 -7.00 -7.66
C LEU A 327 20.64 -8.08 -7.04
N GLY A 328 21.86 -8.28 -7.54
CA GLY A 328 22.86 -9.06 -6.80
C GLY A 328 23.47 -8.31 -5.60
N ASN A 329 23.31 -6.99 -5.59
CA ASN A 329 23.74 -6.10 -4.52
C ASN A 329 22.62 -5.71 -3.55
N ARG A 330 21.37 -6.02 -3.91
CA ARG A 330 20.19 -5.79 -3.09
C ARG A 330 19.52 -7.12 -2.73
N ARG A 331 19.09 -7.26 -1.48
CA ARG A 331 18.41 -8.46 -0.99
C ARG A 331 17.06 -8.12 -0.39
N VAL A 332 16.14 -9.05 -0.49
CA VAL A 332 14.82 -9.01 0.14
C VAL A 332 14.93 -9.63 1.53
N ARG A 333 14.57 -8.85 2.54
CA ARG A 333 14.25 -9.31 3.89
C ARG A 333 12.79 -9.67 3.94
N SER A 334 12.52 -10.97 3.97
CA SER A 334 11.17 -11.50 4.13
C SER A 334 10.70 -11.44 5.58
N VAL A 335 9.44 -11.78 5.80
CA VAL A 335 8.75 -11.68 7.11
C VAL A 335 9.50 -12.37 8.24
N GLY A 336 10.02 -13.57 8.00
CA GLY A 336 10.71 -14.36 9.01
C GLY A 336 11.96 -13.65 9.54
N GLU A 337 12.80 -13.09 8.67
CA GLU A 337 14.00 -12.35 9.08
C GLU A 337 13.64 -11.03 9.77
N LEU A 338 12.59 -10.35 9.33
CA LEU A 338 12.12 -9.13 9.99
C LEU A 338 11.68 -9.44 11.43
N LEU A 339 10.92 -10.52 11.65
CA LEU A 339 10.52 -10.98 12.98
C LEU A 339 11.71 -11.47 13.81
N GLN A 340 12.65 -12.19 13.21
CA GLN A 340 13.90 -12.62 13.85
C GLN A 340 14.65 -11.42 14.44
N ASN A 341 14.79 -10.35 13.66
CA ASN A 341 15.43 -9.11 14.13
C ASN A 341 14.70 -8.45 15.30
N GLN A 342 13.36 -8.49 15.34
CA GLN A 342 12.60 -7.93 16.46
C GLN A 342 12.68 -8.80 17.71
N VAL A 343 12.63 -10.12 17.56
CA VAL A 343 12.85 -11.08 18.65
C VAL A 343 14.22 -10.85 19.26
N ARG A 344 15.26 -10.71 18.43
CA ARG A 344 16.62 -10.38 18.86
C ARG A 344 16.69 -9.10 19.71
N VAL A 345 16.05 -8.02 19.28
CA VAL A 345 15.99 -6.76 20.05
C VAL A 345 15.29 -6.98 21.39
N GLY A 346 14.21 -7.76 21.41
CA GLY A 346 13.51 -8.15 22.63
C GLY A 346 14.37 -9.00 23.57
N LEU A 347 15.09 -9.98 23.04
CA LEU A 347 16.01 -10.85 23.78
C LEU A 347 17.18 -10.05 24.35
N ASN A 348 17.83 -9.16 23.58
CA ASN A 348 18.91 -8.31 24.10
C ASN A 348 18.47 -7.44 25.30
N ARG A 349 17.24 -6.92 25.28
CA ARG A 349 16.66 -6.21 26.43
C ARG A 349 16.45 -7.15 27.62
N LEU A 350 16.01 -8.38 27.35
CA LEU A 350 15.84 -9.42 28.36
C LEU A 350 17.19 -9.88 28.97
N GLU A 351 18.27 -9.99 28.18
CA GLU A 351 19.62 -10.34 28.66
C GLU A 351 20.04 -9.42 29.79
N ARG A 352 19.89 -8.12 29.56
CA ARG A 352 20.29 -7.09 30.51
C ARG A 352 19.53 -7.21 31.81
N ILE A 353 18.20 -7.44 31.75
CA ILE A 353 17.35 -7.61 32.93
C ILE A 353 17.72 -8.88 33.69
N ILE A 354 17.99 -9.98 32.98
CA ILE A 354 18.41 -11.24 33.60
C ILE A 354 19.76 -11.06 34.31
N ARG A 355 20.75 -10.46 33.65
CA ARG A 355 22.08 -10.21 34.25
C ARG A 355 22.01 -9.33 35.49
N GLU A 356 21.20 -8.29 35.45
CA GLU A 356 20.95 -7.41 36.60
C GLU A 356 20.28 -8.17 37.76
N ARG A 357 19.23 -8.95 37.48
CA ARG A 357 18.52 -9.75 38.51
C ARG A 357 19.39 -10.84 39.13
N MET A 358 20.24 -11.50 38.35
CA MET A 358 21.19 -12.50 38.86
C MET A 358 22.18 -11.90 39.86
N THR A 359 22.49 -10.60 39.73
CA THR A 359 23.43 -9.91 40.63
C THR A 359 22.74 -9.40 41.90
N VAL A 360 21.47 -9.00 41.80
CA VAL A 360 20.72 -8.38 42.90
C VAL A 360 20.07 -9.40 43.84
N SER A 361 19.68 -10.58 43.32
CA SER A 361 18.90 -11.56 44.08
C SER A 361 19.77 -12.63 44.73
N ASP A 362 19.34 -13.18 45.87
CA ASP A 362 20.06 -14.25 46.56
C ASP A 362 20.07 -15.56 45.75
N ALA A 363 21.26 -16.13 45.55
CA ALA A 363 21.51 -17.27 44.67
C ALA A 363 20.66 -18.52 44.98
N ASP A 364 20.39 -18.79 46.26
CA ASP A 364 19.65 -19.99 46.68
C ASP A 364 18.15 -19.92 46.32
N SER A 365 17.58 -18.71 46.30
CA SER A 365 16.17 -18.45 46.00
C SER A 365 15.85 -18.39 44.51
N LEU A 366 16.89 -18.29 43.66
CA LEU A 366 16.72 -18.10 42.23
C LEU A 366 16.17 -19.36 41.55
N THR A 367 15.16 -19.14 40.71
CA THR A 367 14.61 -20.12 39.76
C THR A 367 14.66 -19.53 38.35
N PRO A 368 14.72 -20.37 37.30
CA PRO A 368 14.65 -19.88 35.93
C PRO A 368 13.42 -18.99 35.66
N ALA A 369 12.25 -19.37 36.19
CA ALA A 369 11.01 -18.61 36.02
C ALA A 369 11.03 -17.22 36.70
N SER A 370 11.73 -17.05 37.82
CA SER A 370 11.84 -15.73 38.48
C SER A 370 12.77 -14.77 37.75
N LEU A 371 13.75 -15.29 37.01
CA LEU A 371 14.72 -14.50 36.25
C LEU A 371 14.14 -13.96 34.95
N VAL A 372 13.35 -14.76 34.24
CA VAL A 372 12.84 -14.43 32.91
C VAL A 372 11.55 -13.60 33.02
N ASN A 373 11.59 -12.38 32.48
CA ASN A 373 10.40 -11.53 32.33
C ASN A 373 9.98 -11.48 30.85
N PRO A 374 8.78 -11.93 30.46
CA PRO A 374 8.36 -11.96 29.07
C PRO A 374 8.06 -10.57 28.47
N LYS A 375 7.84 -9.54 29.32
CA LYS A 375 7.37 -8.21 28.88
C LYS A 375 8.22 -7.53 27.80
N PRO A 376 9.58 -7.51 27.87
CA PRO A 376 10.40 -6.84 26.86
C PRO A 376 10.26 -7.45 25.47
N LEU A 377 10.15 -8.78 25.38
CA LEU A 377 9.97 -9.48 24.11
C LEU A 377 8.59 -9.22 23.53
N VAL A 378 7.54 -9.40 24.33
CA VAL A 378 6.15 -9.14 23.91
C VAL A 378 5.97 -7.68 23.48
N ALA A 379 6.60 -6.74 24.19
CA ALA A 379 6.57 -5.33 23.83
C ALA A 379 7.24 -5.07 22.47
N ALA A 380 8.41 -5.65 22.20
CA ALA A 380 9.10 -5.48 20.91
C ALA A 380 8.28 -6.05 19.74
N ILE A 381 7.67 -7.22 19.91
CA ILE A 381 6.80 -7.83 18.89
C ILE A 381 5.54 -6.98 18.67
N LYS A 382 4.87 -6.53 19.75
CA LYS A 382 3.69 -5.66 19.66
C LYS A 382 4.01 -4.31 19.01
N GLU A 383 5.16 -3.72 19.31
CA GLU A 383 5.64 -2.47 18.70
C GLU A 383 5.86 -2.65 17.19
N PHE A 384 6.48 -3.75 16.77
CA PHE A 384 6.64 -4.06 15.35
C PHE A 384 5.31 -4.22 14.65
N PHE A 385 4.42 -5.06 15.16
CA PHE A 385 3.12 -5.29 14.52
C PHE A 385 2.24 -4.04 14.52
N GLY A 386 2.30 -3.21 15.57
CA GLY A 386 1.44 -2.04 15.74
C GLY A 386 1.91 -0.81 14.96
N SER A 387 3.20 -0.47 15.06
CA SER A 387 3.76 0.82 14.63
C SER A 387 4.72 0.74 13.45
N SER A 388 5.18 -0.45 13.04
CA SER A 388 6.11 -0.57 11.92
C SER A 388 5.46 -0.17 10.60
N GLN A 389 6.20 0.54 9.75
CA GLN A 389 5.80 0.86 8.38
C GLN A 389 5.63 -0.39 7.49
N LEU A 390 6.28 -1.50 7.86
CA LEU A 390 6.22 -2.76 7.13
C LEU A 390 5.00 -3.61 7.52
N SER A 391 4.45 -3.40 8.73
CA SER A 391 3.22 -4.06 9.19
C SER A 391 2.02 -3.21 8.80
N GLN A 392 1.45 -3.49 7.63
CA GLN A 392 0.38 -2.69 7.04
C GLN A 392 -0.98 -3.35 7.24
N PHE A 393 -2.04 -2.55 7.34
CA PHE A 393 -3.40 -3.08 7.23
C PHE A 393 -3.57 -3.75 5.88
N MET A 394 -4.17 -4.94 5.89
CA MET A 394 -4.37 -5.69 4.66
C MET A 394 -5.26 -4.90 3.69
N ASP A 395 -4.88 -4.87 2.42
CA ASP A 395 -5.70 -4.29 1.36
C ASP A 395 -6.62 -5.39 0.86
N GLN A 396 -7.90 -5.28 1.23
CA GLN A 396 -8.95 -6.27 1.03
C GLN A 396 -10.09 -5.69 0.19
N THR A 397 -9.77 -4.69 -0.65
CA THR A 397 -10.74 -4.13 -1.59
C THR A 397 -11.31 -5.25 -2.46
N ASN A 398 -10.44 -6.09 -3.04
CA ASN A 398 -10.77 -7.28 -3.81
C ASN A 398 -9.64 -8.35 -3.70
N PRO A 399 -9.83 -9.59 -4.22
CA PRO A 399 -8.85 -10.66 -4.12
C PRO A 399 -7.49 -10.35 -4.78
N LEU A 400 -7.47 -9.55 -5.86
CA LEU A 400 -6.24 -9.15 -6.54
C LEU A 400 -5.43 -8.15 -5.71
N ALA A 401 -6.10 -7.17 -5.09
CA ALA A 401 -5.49 -6.24 -4.16
C ALA A 401 -4.82 -6.98 -3.00
N GLU A 402 -5.45 -8.06 -2.53
CA GLU A 402 -4.93 -8.87 -1.46
C GLU A 402 -3.64 -9.59 -1.87
N LEU A 403 -3.68 -10.27 -3.02
CA LEU A 403 -2.56 -11.05 -3.54
C LEU A 403 -1.33 -10.17 -3.84
N THR A 404 -1.55 -9.03 -4.49
CA THR A 404 -0.50 -8.06 -4.82
C THR A 404 0.13 -7.46 -3.57
N HIS A 405 -0.65 -7.19 -2.52
CA HIS A 405 -0.11 -6.65 -1.28
C HIS A 405 0.81 -7.65 -0.56
N LYS A 406 0.51 -8.96 -0.60
CA LYS A 406 1.38 -10.02 -0.04
C LYS A 406 2.72 -10.16 -0.78
N ARG A 407 2.74 -9.85 -2.07
CA ARG A 407 3.93 -9.93 -2.96
C ARG A 407 4.68 -8.60 -3.12
N ARG A 408 4.26 -7.57 -2.38
CA ARG A 408 4.87 -6.25 -2.44
C ARG A 408 6.27 -6.24 -1.84
N ILE A 409 7.15 -5.49 -2.48
CA ILE A 409 8.50 -5.18 -2.02
C ILE A 409 8.58 -3.68 -1.75
N SER A 410 9.12 -3.29 -0.60
CA SER A 410 9.36 -1.89 -0.25
C SER A 410 10.83 -1.63 0.07
N ALA A 411 11.39 -0.56 -0.52
CA ALA A 411 12.70 -0.04 -0.14
C ALA A 411 12.66 0.82 1.14
N LEU A 412 11.46 1.10 1.65
CA LEU A 412 11.23 1.94 2.84
C LEU A 412 11.33 1.12 4.13
N GLY A 413 11.38 1.81 5.26
CA GLY A 413 11.35 1.20 6.59
C GLY A 413 12.72 1.11 7.28
N PRO A 414 12.78 0.51 8.48
CA PRO A 414 14.00 0.45 9.29
C PRO A 414 15.14 -0.25 8.55
N GLY A 415 16.33 0.36 8.50
CA GLY A 415 17.48 -0.17 7.77
C GLY A 415 17.42 -0.02 6.24
N GLY A 416 16.30 0.46 5.70
CA GLY A 416 16.13 0.83 4.29
C GLY A 416 16.32 2.34 4.07
N LEU A 417 15.61 2.88 3.09
CA LEU A 417 15.65 4.29 2.70
C LEU A 417 14.48 5.07 3.29
N THR A 418 14.69 6.36 3.54
CA THR A 418 13.62 7.31 3.82
C THR A 418 13.20 8.00 2.54
N ARG A 419 11.91 8.34 2.39
CA ARG A 419 11.34 8.95 1.17
C ARG A 419 12.13 10.17 0.68
N GLU A 420 12.52 11.05 1.60
CA GLU A 420 13.25 12.31 1.30
C GLU A 420 14.71 12.10 0.91
N ARG A 421 15.33 10.99 1.31
CA ARG A 421 16.75 10.70 1.01
C ARG A 421 16.91 9.82 -0.22
N ALA A 422 15.82 9.28 -0.75
CA ALA A 422 15.85 8.43 -1.94
C ALA A 422 15.93 9.29 -3.20
N GLY A 423 17.11 9.29 -3.84
CA GLY A 423 17.33 9.96 -5.13
C GLY A 423 16.70 9.21 -6.31
N PHE A 424 16.87 9.76 -7.52
CA PHE A 424 16.31 9.23 -8.76
C PHE A 424 16.82 7.83 -9.11
N ALA A 425 18.14 7.58 -9.03
CA ALA A 425 18.74 6.29 -9.40
C ALA A 425 18.09 5.06 -8.71
N VAL A 426 17.64 5.21 -7.46
CA VAL A 426 16.97 4.11 -6.72
C VAL A 426 15.52 3.89 -7.16
N ARG A 427 14.88 4.92 -7.72
CA ARG A 427 13.50 4.87 -8.20
C ARG A 427 13.42 4.38 -9.64
N ASP A 428 14.50 4.51 -10.38
CA ASP A 428 14.59 4.10 -11.78
C ASP A 428 14.59 2.57 -11.92
N ILE A 429 14.25 2.11 -13.12
CA ILE A 429 14.20 0.69 -13.46
C ILE A 429 15.60 0.22 -13.87
N HIS A 430 16.16 -0.72 -13.12
CA HIS A 430 17.44 -1.33 -13.46
C HIS A 430 17.22 -2.56 -14.37
N PRO A 431 18.07 -2.83 -15.39
CA PRO A 431 18.02 -4.05 -16.21
C PRO A 431 17.95 -5.37 -15.44
N SER A 432 18.57 -5.45 -14.26
CA SER A 432 18.55 -6.65 -13.40
C SER A 432 17.16 -6.98 -12.85
N HIS A 433 16.22 -6.02 -12.88
CA HIS A 433 14.82 -6.22 -12.49
C HIS A 433 14.08 -7.20 -13.41
N HIS A 434 14.57 -7.42 -14.63
CA HIS A 434 13.96 -8.31 -15.62
C HIS A 434 13.66 -9.70 -15.05
N GLY A 435 12.40 -10.12 -15.10
CA GLY A 435 11.94 -11.41 -14.56
C GLY A 435 11.88 -11.50 -13.02
N ARG A 436 12.21 -10.43 -12.29
CA ARG A 436 12.35 -10.41 -10.82
C ARG A 436 11.39 -9.43 -10.16
N ILE A 437 11.45 -8.17 -10.57
CA ILE A 437 10.57 -7.09 -10.10
C ILE A 437 9.84 -6.53 -11.31
N CYS A 438 8.52 -6.38 -11.21
CA CYS A 438 7.76 -5.83 -12.31
C CYS A 438 8.14 -4.36 -12.57
N PRO A 439 8.46 -3.98 -13.83
CA PRO A 439 8.80 -2.60 -14.16
C PRO A 439 7.58 -1.67 -14.24
N ILE A 440 6.36 -2.22 -14.34
CA ILE A 440 5.12 -1.47 -14.56
C ILE A 440 4.38 -1.19 -13.24
N GLU A 441 4.25 -2.18 -12.36
CA GLU A 441 3.42 -2.04 -11.16
C GLU A 441 4.15 -1.25 -10.05
N THR A 442 3.89 0.05 -9.97
CA THR A 442 4.33 0.92 -8.88
C THR A 442 3.30 2.03 -8.60
N PRO A 443 3.21 2.59 -7.38
CA PRO A 443 2.33 3.73 -7.12
C PRO A 443 2.77 4.99 -7.88
N GLU A 444 1.84 5.73 -8.49
CA GLU A 444 2.11 6.98 -9.24
C GLU A 444 2.62 8.15 -8.37
N GLY A 445 2.42 8.08 -7.05
CA GLY A 445 2.70 9.17 -6.12
C GLY A 445 4.16 9.28 -5.67
N PRO A 446 4.44 9.89 -4.51
CA PRO A 446 5.82 10.10 -4.03
C PRO A 446 6.58 8.80 -3.72
N ASN A 447 5.91 7.65 -3.74
CA ASN A 447 6.48 6.32 -3.55
C ASN A 447 6.85 5.61 -4.87
N ALA A 448 6.69 6.25 -6.02
CA ALA A 448 7.07 5.69 -7.32
C ALA A 448 8.53 5.19 -7.29
N GLY A 449 8.73 3.95 -7.73
CA GLY A 449 10.02 3.25 -7.75
C GLY A 449 10.52 2.74 -6.38
N LEU A 450 9.96 3.21 -5.26
CA LEU A 450 10.32 2.74 -3.91
C LEU A 450 9.49 1.55 -3.44
N ILE A 451 8.34 1.35 -4.08
CA ILE A 451 7.44 0.23 -3.85
C ILE A 451 7.20 -0.44 -5.20
N GLY A 452 7.49 -1.73 -5.28
CA GLY A 452 7.23 -2.56 -6.45
C GLY A 452 6.60 -3.88 -6.06
N SER A 453 6.21 -4.65 -7.07
CA SER A 453 5.69 -6.01 -6.91
C SER A 453 6.64 -7.03 -7.55
N LEU A 454 6.72 -8.21 -6.94
CA LEU A 454 7.43 -9.34 -7.56
C LEU A 454 6.82 -9.70 -8.91
N ALA A 455 7.67 -10.09 -9.84
CA ALA A 455 7.23 -10.65 -11.11
C ALA A 455 6.53 -12.02 -10.91
N THR A 456 5.83 -12.52 -11.93
CA THR A 456 5.00 -13.73 -11.86
C THR A 456 5.77 -14.96 -11.37
N HIS A 457 6.94 -15.24 -11.96
CA HIS A 457 7.74 -16.44 -11.67
C HIS A 457 8.87 -16.20 -10.66
N ALA A 458 9.00 -14.97 -10.15
CA ALA A 458 10.08 -14.61 -9.25
C ALA A 458 9.96 -15.35 -7.90
N ARG A 459 11.09 -15.88 -7.43
CA ARG A 459 11.25 -16.52 -6.12
C ARG A 459 12.35 -15.82 -5.33
N VAL A 460 12.28 -15.92 -4.00
CA VAL A 460 13.37 -15.47 -3.12
C VAL A 460 14.09 -16.69 -2.56
N ASN A 461 15.40 -16.73 -2.72
CA ASN A 461 16.24 -17.81 -2.20
C ASN A 461 16.58 -17.64 -0.72
N ASP A 462 17.31 -18.60 -0.15
CA ASP A 462 17.66 -18.62 1.28
C ASP A 462 18.58 -17.46 1.70
N PHE A 463 19.33 -16.87 0.76
CA PHE A 463 20.15 -15.68 0.99
C PHE A 463 19.36 -14.37 0.91
N GLY A 464 18.13 -14.43 0.41
CA GLY A 464 17.26 -13.28 0.18
C GLY A 464 17.45 -12.60 -1.17
N PHE A 465 18.15 -13.22 -2.13
CA PHE A 465 18.22 -12.71 -3.50
C PHE A 465 17.01 -13.19 -4.31
N ILE A 466 16.60 -12.37 -5.29
CA ILE A 466 15.47 -12.71 -6.16
C ILE A 466 15.99 -13.51 -7.35
N GLU A 467 15.41 -14.68 -7.55
CA GLU A 467 15.73 -15.60 -8.64
C GLU A 467 14.57 -15.67 -9.63
N THR A 468 14.92 -16.02 -10.87
CA THR A 468 13.95 -16.21 -11.95
C THR A 468 14.31 -17.46 -12.75
N PRO A 469 13.33 -18.24 -13.24
CA PRO A 469 13.59 -19.52 -13.88
C PRO A 469 13.92 -19.41 -15.37
N PHE A 470 14.78 -20.30 -15.87
CA PHE A 470 15.14 -20.40 -17.29
C PHE A 470 15.29 -21.86 -17.74
N PHE A 471 15.05 -22.13 -19.02
CA PHE A 471 15.37 -23.40 -19.65
C PHE A 471 16.76 -23.40 -20.25
N PRO A 472 17.59 -24.42 -20.00
CA PRO A 472 18.90 -24.54 -20.62
C PRO A 472 18.77 -24.88 -22.12
N VAL A 473 19.67 -24.31 -22.93
CA VAL A 473 19.76 -24.56 -24.37
C VAL A 473 21.05 -25.32 -24.67
N VAL A 474 20.94 -26.39 -25.48
CA VAL A 474 22.09 -27.19 -25.91
C VAL A 474 22.10 -27.24 -27.44
N ASN A 475 23.14 -26.67 -28.05
CA ASN A 475 23.31 -26.64 -29.52
C ASN A 475 22.11 -26.03 -30.28
N GLY A 476 21.42 -25.04 -29.69
CA GLY A 476 20.23 -24.41 -30.27
C GLY A 476 18.91 -25.13 -30.00
N GLN A 477 18.93 -26.24 -29.26
CA GLN A 477 17.74 -26.96 -28.81
C GLN A 477 17.43 -26.64 -27.34
N ILE A 478 16.19 -26.26 -27.04
CA ILE A 478 15.72 -26.00 -25.67
C ILE A 478 15.42 -27.32 -24.98
N VAL A 479 16.07 -27.58 -23.85
CA VAL A 479 15.88 -28.83 -23.08
C VAL A 479 14.74 -28.65 -22.08
N LYS A 480 13.52 -29.00 -22.49
CA LYS A 480 12.31 -28.97 -21.63
C LYS A 480 12.11 -30.24 -20.78
N ASP A 481 12.91 -31.28 -20.99
CA ASP A 481 12.85 -32.53 -20.21
C ASP A 481 13.30 -32.36 -18.74
N LYS A 482 14.05 -31.30 -18.46
CA LYS A 482 14.53 -30.96 -17.10
C LYS A 482 13.73 -29.78 -16.55
N PRO A 483 13.55 -29.70 -15.21
CA PRO A 483 12.93 -28.53 -14.61
C PRO A 483 13.77 -27.27 -14.89
N ALA A 484 13.10 -26.12 -15.00
CA ALA A 484 13.76 -24.84 -15.19
C ALA A 484 14.73 -24.52 -14.04
N VAL A 485 15.86 -23.92 -14.38
CA VAL A 485 16.91 -23.54 -13.43
C VAL A 485 16.64 -22.12 -12.95
N TYR A 486 16.53 -21.93 -11.64
CA TYR A 486 16.41 -20.61 -11.03
C TYR A 486 17.79 -19.96 -10.93
N MET A 487 17.92 -18.73 -11.45
CA MET A 487 19.19 -18.01 -11.46
C MET A 487 19.06 -16.63 -10.81
N THR A 488 20.09 -16.24 -10.06
CA THR A 488 20.25 -14.90 -9.48
C THR A 488 20.71 -13.90 -10.54
N ALA A 489 20.57 -12.59 -10.27
CA ALA A 489 20.96 -11.56 -11.23
C ALA A 489 22.46 -11.59 -11.57
N ASP A 490 23.32 -11.92 -10.59
CA ASP A 490 24.77 -11.98 -10.81
C ASP A 490 25.19 -13.19 -11.65
N GLU A 491 24.47 -14.31 -11.57
CA GLU A 491 24.76 -15.51 -12.38
C GLU A 491 24.30 -15.33 -13.84
N GLU A 492 23.19 -14.62 -14.01
CA GLU A 492 22.60 -14.31 -15.30
C GLU A 492 23.46 -13.37 -16.15
N ASP A 493 24.18 -12.42 -15.54
CA ASP A 493 25.01 -11.45 -16.25
C ASP A 493 26.15 -12.10 -17.06
N ASP A 494 26.65 -13.26 -16.62
CA ASP A 494 27.70 -14.02 -17.30
C ASP A 494 27.18 -14.97 -18.40
N LEU A 495 25.86 -15.02 -18.63
CA LEU A 495 25.20 -15.94 -19.56
C LEU A 495 24.44 -15.19 -20.66
N ARG A 496 24.30 -15.81 -21.84
CA ARG A 496 23.50 -15.27 -22.94
C ARG A 496 22.07 -15.79 -22.86
N VAL A 497 21.15 -14.93 -22.42
CA VAL A 497 19.76 -15.31 -22.14
C VAL A 497 18.84 -14.74 -23.20
N ALA A 498 18.11 -15.62 -23.90
CA ALA A 498 17.07 -15.26 -24.85
C ALA A 498 15.71 -15.07 -24.16
N PRO A 499 14.83 -14.21 -24.72
CA PRO A 499 13.49 -13.99 -24.19
C PRO A 499 12.56 -15.20 -24.43
N GLY A 500 11.38 -15.19 -23.81
CA GLY A 500 10.46 -16.34 -23.81
C GLY A 500 9.53 -16.42 -25.02
N ASP A 501 9.59 -15.45 -25.92
CA ASP A 501 8.79 -15.27 -27.14
C ASP A 501 9.54 -15.72 -28.41
N VAL A 502 10.71 -16.36 -28.26
CA VAL A 502 11.51 -16.83 -29.39
C VAL A 502 10.77 -17.95 -30.15
N PRO A 503 10.69 -17.88 -31.49
CA PRO A 503 10.02 -18.90 -32.30
C PRO A 503 10.78 -20.23 -32.23
N ILE A 504 10.04 -21.32 -32.02
CA ILE A 504 10.58 -22.69 -31.88
C ILE A 504 9.90 -23.66 -32.85
N ASP A 505 10.61 -24.71 -33.25
CA ASP A 505 10.02 -25.84 -33.97
C ASP A 505 9.41 -26.89 -33.02
N SER A 506 8.81 -27.95 -33.60
CA SER A 506 8.22 -29.06 -32.84
C SER A 506 9.23 -29.86 -32.02
N ASP A 507 10.51 -29.81 -32.38
CA ASP A 507 11.62 -30.48 -31.70
C ASP A 507 12.31 -29.56 -30.68
N ASN A 508 11.74 -28.37 -30.42
CA ASN A 508 12.26 -27.29 -29.56
C ASN A 508 13.59 -26.66 -30.02
N ASN A 509 13.91 -26.69 -31.31
CA ASN A 509 15.01 -25.90 -31.85
C ASN A 509 14.56 -24.45 -32.09
N ILE A 510 15.45 -23.52 -31.80
CA ILE A 510 15.23 -22.09 -32.02
C ILE A 510 15.28 -21.78 -33.53
N LEU A 511 14.25 -21.09 -34.02
CA LEU A 511 14.14 -20.65 -35.41
C LEU A 511 14.79 -19.26 -35.61
N GLY A 512 15.32 -19.02 -36.81
CA GLY A 512 15.95 -17.76 -37.21
C GLY A 512 17.49 -17.81 -37.26
N GLU A 513 18.09 -16.92 -38.05
CA GLU A 513 19.57 -16.83 -38.16
C GLU A 513 20.19 -16.09 -36.98
N SER A 514 19.43 -15.18 -36.35
CA SER A 514 19.90 -14.27 -35.33
C SER A 514 18.85 -14.09 -34.24
N VAL A 515 19.22 -14.33 -32.99
CA VAL A 515 18.33 -14.31 -31.82
C VAL A 515 18.72 -13.13 -30.92
N PRO A 516 17.77 -12.28 -30.50
CA PRO A 516 18.03 -11.26 -29.50
C PRO A 516 18.31 -11.91 -28.15
N VAL A 517 19.44 -11.58 -27.54
CA VAL A 517 19.85 -12.08 -26.24
C VAL A 517 20.29 -10.95 -25.34
N ARG A 518 20.08 -11.11 -24.05
CA ARG A 518 20.66 -10.23 -23.04
C ARG A 518 21.97 -10.84 -22.53
N TYR A 519 23.01 -10.01 -22.47
CA TYR A 519 24.32 -10.38 -21.97
C TYR A 519 24.94 -9.19 -21.23
N ARG A 520 25.36 -9.38 -19.97
CA ARG A 520 25.87 -8.31 -19.10
C ARG A 520 25.00 -7.05 -19.10
N GLN A 521 23.69 -7.24 -18.94
CA GLN A 521 22.67 -6.18 -18.88
C GLN A 521 22.37 -5.47 -20.21
N ASP A 522 23.16 -5.70 -21.26
CA ASP A 522 22.95 -5.14 -22.60
C ASP A 522 22.16 -6.08 -23.51
N PHE A 523 21.41 -5.50 -24.45
CA PHE A 523 20.70 -6.24 -25.50
C PHE A 523 21.62 -6.40 -26.72
N THR A 524 21.91 -7.65 -27.07
CA THR A 524 22.77 -8.02 -28.20
C THR A 524 22.08 -9.07 -29.06
N VAL A 525 22.65 -9.40 -30.21
CA VAL A 525 22.11 -10.42 -31.12
C VAL A 525 23.17 -11.49 -31.34
N THR A 526 22.80 -12.76 -31.25
CA THR A 526 23.73 -13.89 -31.40
C THR A 526 23.13 -15.02 -32.24
N SER A 527 23.94 -16.01 -32.59
CA SER A 527 23.43 -17.19 -33.30
C SER A 527 22.69 -18.12 -32.34
N PRO A 528 21.67 -18.89 -32.80
CA PRO A 528 20.93 -19.83 -31.95
C PRO A 528 21.79 -20.83 -31.17
N LYS A 529 22.98 -21.16 -31.69
CA LYS A 529 23.92 -22.12 -31.08
C LYS A 529 24.70 -21.53 -29.89
N GLU A 530 24.79 -20.21 -29.81
CA GLU A 530 25.49 -19.48 -28.75
C GLU A 530 24.56 -19.08 -27.59
N VAL A 531 23.26 -19.31 -27.74
CA VAL A 531 22.26 -19.08 -26.69
C VAL A 531 22.47 -20.12 -25.58
N ASP A 532 22.65 -19.66 -24.35
CA ASP A 532 22.86 -20.53 -23.19
C ASP A 532 21.52 -20.92 -22.54
N TYR A 533 20.60 -19.96 -22.43
CA TYR A 533 19.32 -20.12 -21.74
C TYR A 533 18.18 -19.34 -22.41
N VAL A 534 16.95 -19.81 -22.22
CA VAL A 534 15.71 -19.16 -22.69
C VAL A 534 14.74 -18.98 -21.51
N ALA A 535 14.05 -17.83 -21.46
CA ALA A 535 13.03 -17.57 -20.44
C ALA A 535 11.84 -18.53 -20.55
N VAL A 536 11.18 -18.85 -19.43
CA VAL A 536 10.11 -19.86 -19.38
C VAL A 536 8.83 -19.36 -20.07
N SER A 537 8.53 -18.07 -19.93
CA SER A 537 7.30 -17.48 -20.46
C SER A 537 7.47 -15.97 -20.70
N PRO A 538 6.80 -15.39 -21.70
CA PRO A 538 6.79 -13.94 -21.92
C PRO A 538 6.26 -13.14 -20.72
N VAL A 539 5.25 -13.66 -20.00
CA VAL A 539 4.69 -13.01 -18.80
C VAL A 539 5.61 -13.06 -17.58
N GLN A 540 6.78 -13.69 -17.67
CA GLN A 540 7.78 -13.76 -16.60
C GLN A 540 8.26 -12.38 -16.14
N ILE A 541 8.20 -11.36 -17.00
CA ILE A 541 8.74 -10.01 -16.73
C ILE A 541 7.78 -9.10 -15.93
N ILE A 542 6.48 -9.40 -15.96
CA ILE A 542 5.44 -8.56 -15.38
C ILE A 542 4.92 -9.15 -14.06
N SER A 543 4.16 -8.36 -13.29
CA SER A 543 3.49 -8.81 -12.08
C SER A 543 2.16 -9.50 -12.39
N VAL A 544 1.56 -10.10 -11.36
CA VAL A 544 0.25 -10.78 -11.45
C VAL A 544 -0.86 -9.81 -11.86
N ALA A 545 -0.89 -8.57 -11.34
CA ALA A 545 -1.95 -7.62 -11.71
C ALA A 545 -1.80 -7.12 -13.15
N THR A 546 -0.55 -6.88 -13.57
CA THR A 546 -0.27 -6.45 -14.95
C THR A 546 -0.54 -7.58 -15.95
N SER A 547 -0.31 -8.85 -15.58
CA SER A 547 -0.58 -10.01 -16.43
C SER A 547 -2.06 -10.33 -16.64
N LEU A 548 -2.98 -9.63 -15.97
CA LEU A 548 -4.43 -9.74 -16.18
C LEU A 548 -4.97 -8.71 -17.20
N ILE A 549 -4.10 -7.88 -17.76
CA ILE A 549 -4.43 -6.94 -18.84
C ILE A 549 -4.19 -7.68 -20.18
N PRO A 550 -5.24 -8.00 -20.96
CA PRO A 550 -5.05 -8.55 -22.30
C PRO A 550 -4.46 -7.48 -23.24
N PHE A 551 -3.82 -7.87 -24.34
CA PHE A 551 -3.25 -6.94 -25.33
C PHE A 551 -2.31 -5.87 -24.73
N LEU A 552 -1.57 -6.23 -23.68
CA LEU A 552 -0.69 -5.33 -22.93
C LEU A 552 0.39 -4.68 -23.81
N GLU A 553 0.86 -5.41 -24.82
CA GLU A 553 1.85 -4.97 -25.81
C GLU A 553 1.39 -3.76 -26.63
N HIS A 554 0.07 -3.53 -26.72
CA HIS A 554 -0.54 -2.39 -27.42
C HIS A 554 -0.82 -1.18 -26.52
N ASP A 555 -0.40 -1.24 -25.25
CA ASP A 555 -0.58 -0.18 -24.26
C ASP A 555 0.76 0.46 -23.85
N ASP A 556 0.79 1.79 -23.81
CA ASP A 556 1.89 2.52 -23.21
C ASP A 556 2.05 2.17 -21.71
N ALA A 557 3.31 2.09 -21.27
CA ALA A 557 3.65 1.69 -19.90
C ALA A 557 2.97 2.55 -18.82
N ASN A 558 2.77 3.85 -19.07
CA ASN A 558 2.09 4.72 -18.11
C ASN A 558 0.62 4.32 -17.93
N ARG A 559 -0.04 3.87 -19.01
CA ARG A 559 -1.44 3.42 -18.98
C ARG A 559 -1.57 2.02 -18.42
N ALA A 560 -0.65 1.12 -18.74
CA ALA A 560 -0.57 -0.19 -18.12
C ALA A 560 -0.34 -0.10 -16.59
N LEU A 561 0.50 0.85 -16.15
CA LEU A 561 0.71 1.15 -14.71
C LEU A 561 -0.58 1.61 -14.05
N MET A 562 -1.31 2.53 -14.69
CA MET A 562 -2.62 2.98 -14.22
C MET A 562 -3.63 1.82 -14.17
N GLY A 563 -3.68 1.00 -15.21
CA GLY A 563 -4.57 -0.17 -15.33
C GLY A 563 -4.35 -1.19 -14.23
N SER A 564 -3.10 -1.62 -14.03
CA SER A 564 -2.73 -2.56 -12.95
C SER A 564 -3.07 -2.01 -11.56
N ASN A 565 -2.85 -0.71 -11.31
CA ASN A 565 -3.21 -0.06 -10.05
C ASN A 565 -4.74 0.05 -9.85
N MET A 566 -5.51 0.32 -10.89
CA MET A 566 -6.97 0.49 -10.82
C MET A 566 -7.71 -0.83 -10.64
N GLN A 567 -7.20 -1.92 -11.20
CA GLN A 567 -7.75 -3.26 -10.93
C GLN A 567 -7.75 -3.58 -9.43
N ARG A 568 -6.73 -3.15 -8.67
CA ARG A 568 -6.67 -3.32 -7.20
C ARG A 568 -7.71 -2.45 -6.46
N GLN A 569 -8.23 -1.40 -7.10
CA GLN A 569 -9.22 -0.49 -6.52
C GLN A 569 -10.66 -0.87 -6.89
N ALA A 570 -10.86 -1.92 -7.69
CA ALA A 570 -12.19 -2.35 -8.12
C ALA A 570 -13.00 -2.89 -6.93
N VAL A 571 -14.24 -2.43 -6.79
CA VAL A 571 -15.13 -2.85 -5.69
C VAL A 571 -15.87 -4.12 -6.08
N PRO A 572 -15.99 -5.12 -5.18
CA PRO A 572 -16.78 -6.31 -5.43
C PRO A 572 -18.26 -5.95 -5.66
N LEU A 573 -18.79 -6.41 -6.79
CA LEU A 573 -20.16 -6.18 -7.18
C LEU A 573 -21.10 -7.22 -6.54
N LEU A 574 -22.38 -6.89 -6.50
CA LEU A 574 -23.41 -7.80 -6.00
C LEU A 574 -23.49 -9.08 -6.85
N ARG A 575 -23.27 -8.96 -8.16
CA ARG A 575 -23.24 -10.05 -9.12
C ARG A 575 -21.94 -9.95 -9.93
N PRO A 576 -20.84 -10.57 -9.48
CA PRO A 576 -19.61 -10.58 -10.26
C PRO A 576 -19.83 -11.37 -11.56
N GLU A 577 -19.17 -10.94 -12.63
CA GLU A 577 -19.19 -11.58 -13.94
C GLU A 577 -17.75 -11.74 -14.46
N ARG A 578 -17.40 -12.93 -14.94
CA ARG A 578 -16.10 -13.22 -15.56
C ARG A 578 -15.95 -12.50 -16.90
N ALA A 579 -14.74 -12.05 -17.20
CA ALA A 579 -14.45 -11.34 -18.44
C ALA A 579 -14.64 -12.25 -19.68
N LEU A 580 -15.17 -11.71 -20.78
CA LEU A 580 -15.21 -12.41 -22.06
C LEU A 580 -13.81 -12.59 -22.66
N VAL A 581 -12.93 -11.61 -22.45
CA VAL A 581 -11.52 -11.65 -22.85
C VAL A 581 -10.67 -11.69 -21.58
N GLY A 582 -10.05 -12.82 -21.29
CA GLY A 582 -9.14 -13.00 -20.14
C GLY A 582 -7.74 -13.37 -20.60
N THR A 583 -6.80 -13.48 -19.67
CA THR A 583 -5.43 -13.94 -19.95
C THR A 583 -5.20 -15.41 -19.57
N GLY A 584 -6.16 -16.00 -18.83
CA GLY A 584 -6.13 -17.37 -18.32
C GLY A 584 -5.35 -17.51 -17.01
N LEU A 585 -4.91 -16.40 -16.42
CA LEU A 585 -4.24 -16.36 -15.11
C LEU A 585 -5.23 -16.04 -13.97
N GLU A 586 -6.46 -15.65 -14.31
CA GLU A 586 -7.55 -15.31 -13.39
C GLU A 586 -7.86 -16.45 -12.42
N ALA A 587 -7.94 -17.69 -12.92
CA ALA A 587 -8.23 -18.87 -12.10
C ALA A 587 -7.14 -19.18 -11.07
N GLN A 588 -5.87 -18.96 -11.43
CA GLN A 588 -4.77 -19.16 -10.49
C GLN A 588 -4.70 -18.02 -9.47
N ALA A 589 -4.84 -16.77 -9.91
CA ALA A 589 -4.84 -15.62 -9.02
C ALA A 589 -5.99 -15.68 -8.00
N ALA A 590 -7.19 -16.15 -8.40
CA ALA A 590 -8.30 -16.37 -7.48
C ALA A 590 -7.99 -17.43 -6.42
N ARG A 591 -7.43 -18.58 -6.82
CA ARG A 591 -7.05 -19.68 -5.90
C ARG A 591 -5.99 -19.22 -4.90
N ASP A 592 -4.91 -18.62 -5.38
CA ASP A 592 -3.78 -18.23 -4.54
C ASP A 592 -4.11 -17.03 -3.62
N SER A 593 -5.12 -16.23 -3.94
CA SER A 593 -5.59 -15.15 -3.04
C SER A 593 -6.10 -15.69 -1.69
N GLY A 594 -6.62 -16.92 -1.66
CA GLY A 594 -7.26 -17.52 -0.49
C GLY A 594 -8.67 -17.00 -0.18
N MET A 595 -9.32 -16.28 -1.10
CA MET A 595 -10.72 -15.83 -0.96
C MET A 595 -11.74 -16.88 -1.40
N VAL A 596 -11.35 -17.80 -2.28
CA VAL A 596 -12.18 -18.94 -2.72
C VAL A 596 -11.98 -20.13 -1.77
N THR A 597 -13.03 -20.94 -1.60
CA THR A 597 -12.92 -22.16 -0.78
C THR A 597 -12.48 -23.32 -1.65
N ILE A 598 -11.36 -23.95 -1.30
CA ILE A 598 -10.80 -25.12 -2.01
C ILE A 598 -11.01 -26.41 -1.21
N SER A 599 -11.24 -27.53 -1.91
CA SER A 599 -11.25 -28.85 -1.28
C SER A 599 -9.85 -29.23 -0.84
N ARG A 600 -9.71 -29.79 0.35
CA ARG A 600 -8.42 -30.28 0.89
C ARG A 600 -8.17 -31.75 0.59
N THR A 601 -9.24 -32.49 0.32
CA THR A 601 -9.23 -33.94 0.12
C THR A 601 -10.06 -34.31 -1.10
N ASP A 602 -9.76 -35.48 -1.68
CA ASP A 602 -10.60 -36.09 -2.70
C ASP A 602 -11.82 -36.72 -2.03
N GLY A 603 -13.01 -36.47 -2.58
CA GLY A 603 -14.23 -36.95 -1.94
C GLY A 603 -15.51 -36.60 -2.68
N VAL A 604 -16.63 -36.82 -2.00
CA VAL A 604 -17.96 -36.47 -2.48
C VAL A 604 -18.58 -35.45 -1.55
N VAL A 605 -19.17 -34.40 -2.12
CA VAL A 605 -19.91 -33.40 -1.38
C VAL A 605 -21.17 -34.05 -0.79
N SER A 606 -21.19 -34.20 0.53
CA SER A 606 -22.28 -34.84 1.28
C SER A 606 -23.38 -33.87 1.71
N TYR A 607 -23.07 -32.58 1.83
CA TYR A 607 -24.01 -31.55 2.25
C TYR A 607 -23.52 -30.18 1.81
N VAL A 608 -24.43 -29.34 1.31
CA VAL A 608 -24.18 -27.95 0.95
C VAL A 608 -25.33 -27.09 1.46
N ASP A 609 -25.01 -26.05 2.22
CA ASP A 609 -25.91 -24.92 2.44
C ASP A 609 -25.18 -23.60 2.22
N ALA A 610 -25.84 -22.48 2.48
CA ALA A 610 -25.20 -21.19 2.32
C ALA A 610 -23.95 -21.03 3.20
N ASN A 611 -23.94 -21.57 4.42
CA ASN A 611 -22.91 -21.35 5.45
C ASN A 611 -21.86 -22.46 5.53
N TRP A 612 -22.16 -23.68 5.08
CA TRP A 612 -21.36 -24.87 5.29
C TRP A 612 -21.31 -25.73 4.03
N ILE A 613 -20.12 -26.25 3.72
CA ILE A 613 -19.90 -27.33 2.76
C ILE A 613 -19.30 -28.51 3.52
N LYS A 614 -19.81 -29.72 3.32
CA LYS A 614 -19.26 -30.93 3.92
C LYS A 614 -18.86 -31.94 2.86
N VAL A 615 -17.58 -32.31 2.85
CA VAL A 615 -17.00 -33.30 1.92
C VAL A 615 -16.72 -34.57 2.70
N THR A 616 -17.26 -35.70 2.23
CA THR A 616 -16.89 -37.02 2.74
C THR A 616 -15.76 -37.57 1.87
N ASP A 617 -14.63 -37.86 2.48
CA ASP A 617 -13.48 -38.43 1.78
C ASP A 617 -13.71 -39.90 1.38
N LEU A 618 -12.71 -40.51 0.75
CA LEU A 618 -12.74 -41.93 0.39
C LEU A 618 -12.69 -42.89 1.60
N GLU A 619 -12.27 -42.39 2.77
CA GLU A 619 -12.11 -43.13 4.03
C GLU A 619 -13.37 -43.05 4.93
N GLY A 620 -14.36 -42.24 4.53
CA GLY A 620 -15.60 -42.00 5.27
C GLY A 620 -15.53 -40.87 6.32
N GLN A 621 -14.43 -40.11 6.39
CA GLN A 621 -14.31 -38.93 7.25
C GLN A 621 -14.96 -37.71 6.60
N VAL A 622 -15.70 -36.95 7.40
CA VAL A 622 -16.41 -35.75 6.96
C VAL A 622 -15.60 -34.50 7.29
N HIS A 623 -15.16 -33.78 6.27
CA HIS A 623 -14.51 -32.48 6.37
C HIS A 623 -15.54 -31.35 6.20
N SER A 624 -15.64 -30.46 7.18
CA SER A 624 -16.57 -29.32 7.16
C SER A 624 -15.83 -28.02 6.86
N TYR A 625 -16.39 -27.21 5.97
CA TYR A 625 -15.88 -25.90 5.55
C TYR A 625 -16.91 -24.83 5.87
N GLU A 626 -16.56 -23.85 6.72
CA GLU A 626 -17.41 -22.69 7.04
C GLU A 626 -17.21 -21.60 5.98
N LEU A 627 -18.31 -21.04 5.47
CA LEU A 627 -18.31 -19.99 4.46
C LEU A 627 -18.52 -18.61 5.11
N GLN A 628 -17.76 -17.63 4.63
CA GLN A 628 -17.87 -16.24 5.08
C GLN A 628 -19.11 -15.57 4.49
N LYS A 629 -20.00 -15.05 5.34
CA LYS A 629 -21.23 -14.36 4.92
C LYS A 629 -21.28 -12.93 5.41
N TYR A 630 -21.46 -11.99 4.48
CA TYR A 630 -21.65 -10.56 4.73
C TYR A 630 -20.70 -10.01 5.81
N GLN A 631 -19.44 -10.44 5.76
CA GLN A 631 -18.41 -9.95 6.68
C GLN A 631 -17.84 -8.63 6.13
N ARG A 632 -17.51 -7.72 7.04
CA ARG A 632 -16.85 -6.46 6.70
C ARG A 632 -15.37 -6.70 6.37
N SER A 633 -14.89 -6.14 5.27
CA SER A 633 -13.45 -6.06 4.96
C SER A 633 -12.78 -4.85 5.66
N ASN A 634 -11.46 -4.76 5.62
CA ASN A 634 -10.73 -3.59 6.12
C ASN A 634 -11.12 -2.26 5.42
N GLN A 635 -11.53 -2.30 4.15
CA GLN A 635 -11.91 -1.15 3.34
C GLN A 635 -13.44 -0.97 3.26
N ASP A 636 -14.17 -1.52 4.23
CA ASP A 636 -15.64 -1.42 4.33
C ASP A 636 -16.40 -2.07 3.15
N THR A 637 -15.72 -2.90 2.35
CA THR A 637 -16.36 -3.73 1.31
C THR A 637 -16.95 -5.01 1.92
N CYS A 638 -17.81 -5.70 1.17
CA CYS A 638 -18.44 -6.94 1.61
C CYS A 638 -17.62 -8.17 1.24
N LEU A 639 -17.25 -8.98 2.22
CA LEU A 639 -16.73 -10.34 2.07
C LEU A 639 -17.90 -11.34 2.13
N ASN A 640 -18.18 -12.02 1.03
CA ASN A 640 -19.29 -12.96 0.90
C ASN A 640 -18.90 -14.12 -0.03
N GLN A 641 -18.92 -15.33 0.50
CA GLN A 641 -18.66 -16.56 -0.24
C GLN A 641 -19.95 -17.25 -0.64
N ARG A 642 -20.00 -17.82 -1.84
CA ARG A 642 -21.19 -18.48 -2.42
C ARG A 642 -20.80 -19.88 -2.92
N PRO A 643 -21.39 -20.95 -2.38
CA PRO A 643 -21.16 -22.28 -2.92
C PRO A 643 -21.78 -22.39 -4.31
N PHE A 644 -21.09 -23.03 -5.24
CA PHE A 644 -21.63 -23.38 -6.56
C PHE A 644 -21.61 -24.90 -6.82
N VAL A 645 -21.04 -25.69 -5.91
CA VAL A 645 -21.12 -27.16 -5.93
C VAL A 645 -22.47 -27.65 -5.39
N PHE A 646 -22.89 -28.83 -5.83
CA PHE A 646 -24.12 -29.48 -5.40
C PHE A 646 -23.83 -30.73 -4.57
N GLU A 647 -24.81 -31.18 -3.80
CA GLU A 647 -24.73 -32.47 -3.11
C GLU A 647 -24.56 -33.61 -4.14
N GLY A 648 -23.65 -34.54 -3.86
CA GLY A 648 -23.27 -35.62 -4.76
C GLY A 648 -22.18 -35.27 -5.79
N THR A 649 -21.74 -34.01 -5.88
CA THR A 649 -20.59 -33.64 -6.72
C THR A 649 -19.31 -34.30 -6.20
N LYS A 650 -18.57 -34.97 -7.09
CA LYS A 650 -17.21 -35.46 -6.79
C LYS A 650 -16.24 -34.32 -6.88
N VAL A 651 -15.41 -34.15 -5.85
CA VAL A 651 -14.39 -33.09 -5.77
C VAL A 651 -13.00 -33.69 -5.62
N VAL A 652 -12.03 -33.02 -6.23
CA VAL A 652 -10.59 -33.35 -6.12
C VAL A 652 -9.91 -32.32 -5.23
N ALA A 653 -8.86 -32.71 -4.52
CA ALA A 653 -8.02 -31.80 -3.74
C ALA A 653 -7.52 -30.64 -4.63
N GLY A 654 -7.70 -29.41 -4.14
CA GLY A 654 -7.38 -28.18 -4.87
C GLY A 654 -8.51 -27.65 -5.77
N GLN A 655 -9.62 -28.37 -5.94
CA GLN A 655 -10.79 -27.88 -6.67
C GLN A 655 -11.52 -26.79 -5.88
N VAL A 656 -11.94 -25.72 -6.57
CA VAL A 656 -12.75 -24.65 -5.98
C VAL A 656 -14.18 -25.13 -5.79
N MET A 657 -14.74 -24.89 -4.60
CA MET A 657 -16.11 -25.28 -4.22
C MET A 657 -17.05 -24.10 -4.01
N ALA A 658 -16.49 -22.94 -3.65
CA ALA A 658 -17.24 -21.72 -3.43
C ALA A 658 -16.46 -20.49 -3.92
N ASP A 659 -17.18 -19.60 -4.59
CA ASP A 659 -16.70 -18.30 -5.03
C ASP A 659 -16.68 -17.31 -3.85
N GLY A 660 -15.78 -16.33 -3.89
CA GLY A 660 -15.76 -15.16 -3.01
C GLY A 660 -16.48 -13.93 -3.62
N SER A 661 -16.18 -12.74 -3.09
CA SER A 661 -16.91 -11.50 -3.43
C SER A 661 -16.67 -10.94 -4.84
N ALA A 662 -15.57 -11.30 -5.49
CA ALA A 662 -15.19 -10.82 -6.82
C ALA A 662 -14.61 -11.98 -7.66
N THR A 663 -15.30 -13.10 -7.61
CA THR A 663 -14.96 -14.30 -8.37
C THR A 663 -16.22 -14.96 -8.90
N GLU A 664 -16.11 -15.61 -10.05
CA GLU A 664 -17.18 -16.43 -10.64
C GLU A 664 -16.55 -17.71 -11.21
N GLY A 665 -17.05 -18.88 -10.81
CA GLY A 665 -16.56 -20.17 -11.29
C GLY A 665 -15.08 -20.43 -10.95
N GLY A 666 -14.58 -19.83 -9.87
CA GLY A 666 -13.18 -19.91 -9.47
C GLY A 666 -12.22 -18.98 -10.24
N GLU A 667 -12.72 -18.09 -11.10
CA GLU A 667 -11.94 -17.05 -11.79
C GLU A 667 -12.14 -15.68 -11.13
N ILE A 668 -11.16 -14.77 -11.26
CA ILE A 668 -11.31 -13.38 -10.83
C ILE A 668 -12.34 -12.66 -11.72
N ALA A 669 -13.29 -12.00 -11.07
CA ALA A 669 -14.36 -11.23 -11.69
C ALA A 669 -14.49 -9.86 -10.99
N LEU A 670 -13.69 -8.88 -11.43
CA LEU A 670 -13.60 -7.54 -10.82
C LEU A 670 -14.64 -6.54 -11.34
N GLY A 671 -15.26 -6.82 -12.48
CA GLY A 671 -16.13 -5.91 -13.22
C GLY A 671 -17.26 -6.63 -13.94
N GLN A 672 -17.72 -6.05 -15.05
CA GLN A 672 -18.81 -6.56 -15.89
C GLN A 672 -18.45 -6.40 -17.36
N ASN A 673 -18.99 -7.28 -18.21
CA ASN A 673 -18.92 -7.10 -19.66
C ASN A 673 -20.05 -6.13 -20.07
N VAL A 674 -19.71 -5.01 -20.69
CA VAL A 674 -20.68 -3.99 -21.10
C VAL A 674 -20.50 -3.56 -22.54
N LEU A 675 -21.63 -3.26 -23.20
CA LEU A 675 -21.63 -2.82 -24.58
C LEU A 675 -21.19 -1.35 -24.65
N ILE A 676 -20.01 -1.12 -25.22
CA ILE A 676 -19.41 0.20 -25.33
C ILE A 676 -19.38 0.69 -26.77
N THR A 677 -19.37 2.01 -26.93
CA THR A 677 -19.11 2.66 -28.22
C THR A 677 -18.14 3.83 -28.07
N TYR A 678 -17.33 4.08 -29.10
CA TYR A 678 -16.37 5.19 -29.15
C TYR A 678 -16.87 6.30 -30.07
N MET A 679 -17.64 7.24 -29.51
CA MET A 679 -18.09 8.44 -30.22
C MET A 679 -18.27 9.61 -29.26
N PRO A 680 -18.05 10.87 -29.66
CA PRO A 680 -18.47 12.01 -28.86
C PRO A 680 -20.00 12.08 -28.78
N TRP A 681 -20.54 12.45 -27.62
CA TRP A 681 -21.98 12.56 -27.38
C TRP A 681 -22.33 13.84 -26.64
N GLU A 682 -22.81 14.88 -27.35
CA GLU A 682 -23.35 16.13 -26.79
C GLU A 682 -22.46 16.80 -25.72
N GLY A 683 -21.15 16.53 -25.73
CA GLY A 683 -20.20 16.98 -24.71
C GLY A 683 -20.32 16.27 -23.35
N TYR A 684 -21.21 15.29 -23.16
CA TYR A 684 -21.31 14.56 -21.89
C TYR A 684 -20.09 13.68 -21.61
N ASN A 685 -19.46 13.14 -22.66
CA ASN A 685 -18.22 12.40 -22.56
C ASN A 685 -16.99 13.27 -22.93
N TYR A 686 -17.06 14.57 -22.68
CA TYR A 686 -15.92 15.46 -22.90
C TYR A 686 -14.70 15.04 -22.06
N GLU A 687 -13.51 15.13 -22.65
CA GLU A 687 -12.26 14.58 -22.10
C GLU A 687 -12.39 13.10 -21.72
N ASP A 688 -12.39 12.80 -20.42
CA ASP A 688 -12.44 11.46 -19.82
C ASP A 688 -13.80 11.14 -19.20
N ALA A 689 -14.80 12.01 -19.36
CA ALA A 689 -16.12 11.76 -18.79
C ALA A 689 -16.78 10.54 -19.44
N ILE A 690 -17.53 9.79 -18.63
CA ILE A 690 -18.22 8.58 -19.06
C ILE A 690 -19.73 8.82 -19.03
N LEU A 691 -20.38 8.49 -20.12
CA LEU A 691 -21.84 8.49 -20.24
C LEU A 691 -22.36 7.07 -20.04
N LEU A 692 -23.38 6.90 -19.19
CA LEU A 692 -23.97 5.60 -18.89
C LEU A 692 -25.45 5.53 -19.28
N SER A 693 -25.89 4.33 -19.63
CA SER A 693 -27.30 3.98 -19.75
C SER A 693 -27.95 3.73 -18.38
N GLU A 694 -29.20 4.18 -18.22
CA GLU A 694 -30.02 3.93 -17.03
C GLU A 694 -30.28 2.43 -16.80
N ARG A 695 -30.17 1.61 -17.85
CA ARG A 695 -30.28 0.14 -17.77
C ARG A 695 -29.36 -0.44 -16.69
N LEU A 696 -28.13 0.05 -16.61
CA LEU A 696 -27.12 -0.41 -15.65
C LEU A 696 -27.50 -0.14 -14.19
N VAL A 697 -28.33 0.89 -13.95
CA VAL A 697 -28.86 1.25 -12.61
C VAL A 697 -30.08 0.41 -12.25
N TYR A 698 -30.98 0.17 -13.22
CA TYR A 698 -32.18 -0.64 -13.02
C TYR A 698 -31.87 -2.10 -12.77
N GLU A 699 -30.95 -2.67 -13.54
CA GLU A 699 -30.54 -4.08 -13.43
C GLU A 699 -29.54 -4.36 -12.29
N ASP A 700 -29.14 -3.31 -11.54
CA ASP A 700 -28.18 -3.37 -10.45
C ASP A 700 -26.78 -3.91 -10.85
N VAL A 701 -26.38 -3.75 -12.13
CA VAL A 701 -25.13 -4.26 -12.72
C VAL A 701 -23.90 -3.83 -11.91
N TYR A 702 -23.76 -2.53 -11.64
CA TYR A 702 -22.65 -1.94 -10.89
C TYR A 702 -23.00 -1.63 -9.42
N THR A 703 -23.83 -2.45 -8.80
CA THR A 703 -24.21 -2.26 -7.39
C THR A 703 -23.26 -2.99 -6.46
N SER A 704 -22.76 -2.29 -5.43
CA SER A 704 -21.86 -2.83 -4.41
C SER A 704 -22.52 -2.81 -3.02
N ILE A 705 -22.06 -3.69 -2.13
CA ILE A 705 -22.44 -3.70 -0.72
C ILE A 705 -21.27 -3.18 0.10
N HIS A 706 -21.53 -2.16 0.91
CA HIS A 706 -20.58 -1.60 1.87
C HIS A 706 -21.07 -1.86 3.28
N ILE A 707 -20.17 -2.23 4.18
CA ILE A 707 -20.49 -2.55 5.58
C ILE A 707 -19.65 -1.66 6.47
N GLU A 708 -20.29 -0.69 7.10
CA GLU A 708 -19.65 0.25 8.02
C GLU A 708 -19.77 -0.25 9.47
N LYS A 709 -18.72 -0.03 10.25
CA LYS A 709 -18.65 -0.37 11.67
C LYS A 709 -18.77 0.92 12.49
N PHE A 710 -19.82 1.04 13.27
CA PHE A 710 -19.95 2.07 14.31
C PHE A 710 -19.67 1.46 15.69
N GLU A 711 -18.95 2.17 16.53
CA GLU A 711 -18.53 1.70 17.85
C GLU A 711 -18.73 2.78 18.90
N ILE A 712 -19.25 2.39 20.06
CA ILE A 712 -19.34 3.25 21.23
C ILE A 712 -18.99 2.46 22.49
N GLU A 713 -18.33 3.13 23.41
CA GLU A 713 -17.93 2.56 24.70
C GLU A 713 -18.62 3.31 25.85
N ALA A 714 -18.97 2.54 26.88
CA ALA A 714 -19.45 3.02 28.17
C ALA A 714 -18.30 2.98 29.17
N ARG A 715 -17.85 4.16 29.60
CA ARG A 715 -16.67 4.32 30.47
C ARG A 715 -17.04 4.65 31.91
N GLN A 716 -16.14 4.35 32.83
CA GLN A 716 -16.20 4.87 34.19
C GLN A 716 -15.67 6.31 34.21
N THR A 717 -16.53 7.28 34.51
CA THR A 717 -16.11 8.68 34.72
C THR A 717 -15.90 8.97 36.21
N LYS A 718 -15.33 10.14 36.53
CA LYS A 718 -15.19 10.62 37.91
C LYS A 718 -16.53 10.90 38.59
N LEU A 719 -17.55 11.29 37.83
CA LEU A 719 -18.88 11.66 38.33
C LEU A 719 -19.82 10.46 38.46
N GLY A 720 -19.49 9.34 37.81
CA GLY A 720 -20.27 8.12 37.77
C GLY A 720 -19.98 7.28 36.53
N PRO A 721 -20.51 6.05 36.45
CA PRO A 721 -20.45 5.27 35.22
C PRO A 721 -21.28 5.92 34.12
N GLU A 722 -20.82 5.84 32.87
CA GLU A 722 -21.70 6.02 31.72
C GLU A 722 -22.56 4.77 31.55
N GLU A 723 -23.84 4.97 31.26
CA GLU A 723 -24.81 3.88 31.14
C GLU A 723 -25.37 3.85 29.72
N ILE A 724 -25.57 2.64 29.20
CA ILE A 724 -26.29 2.41 27.94
C ILE A 724 -27.72 2.04 28.32
N THR A 725 -28.65 2.89 27.91
CA THR A 725 -30.06 2.80 28.29
C THR A 725 -30.96 3.39 27.21
N ARG A 726 -32.20 2.90 27.17
CA ARG A 726 -33.29 3.45 26.35
C ARG A 726 -33.78 4.80 26.87
N GLU A 727 -33.60 5.10 28.15
CA GLU A 727 -34.09 6.32 28.79
C GLU A 727 -33.20 7.54 28.50
N ILE A 728 -33.35 8.12 27.30
CA ILE A 728 -32.54 9.26 26.85
C ILE A 728 -33.29 10.58 27.09
N PRO A 729 -32.65 11.61 27.68
CA PRO A 729 -33.31 12.89 27.91
C PRO A 729 -33.62 13.65 26.62
N ASN A 730 -34.77 14.32 26.58
CA ASN A 730 -35.21 15.21 25.49
C ASN A 730 -35.33 14.56 24.10
N VAL A 731 -35.51 13.24 24.05
CA VAL A 731 -35.74 12.47 22.82
C VAL A 731 -37.17 11.92 22.82
N GLY A 732 -37.91 12.11 21.71
CA GLY A 732 -39.28 11.62 21.57
C GLY A 732 -39.34 10.10 21.38
N GLU A 733 -40.48 9.48 21.70
CA GLU A 733 -40.67 8.01 21.62
C GLU A 733 -40.49 7.46 20.20
N ASP A 734 -40.80 8.25 19.16
CA ASP A 734 -40.64 7.85 17.76
C ASP A 734 -39.19 7.48 17.41
N ALA A 735 -38.23 8.27 17.91
CA ALA A 735 -36.80 8.03 17.70
C ALA A 735 -36.29 6.81 18.49
N LEU A 736 -36.97 6.41 19.57
CA LEU A 736 -36.62 5.25 20.38
C LEU A 736 -37.28 3.95 19.89
N ARG A 737 -38.20 4.02 18.92
CA ARG A 737 -39.02 2.87 18.48
C ARG A 737 -38.18 1.68 18.03
N GLN A 738 -37.05 1.93 17.37
CA GLN A 738 -36.20 0.87 16.82
C GLN A 738 -35.22 0.27 17.83
N LEU A 739 -35.01 0.93 18.97
CA LEU A 739 -34.15 0.44 20.05
C LEU A 739 -34.83 -0.72 20.80
N ASP A 740 -34.03 -1.57 21.41
CA ASP A 740 -34.47 -2.57 22.37
C ASP A 740 -34.67 -1.97 23.77
N GLU A 741 -34.87 -2.83 24.77
CA GLU A 741 -35.05 -2.42 26.17
C GLU A 741 -33.77 -1.88 26.80
N THR A 742 -32.60 -2.31 26.31
CA THR A 742 -31.28 -1.85 26.77
C THR A 742 -30.84 -0.54 26.11
N GLY A 743 -31.56 -0.08 25.08
CA GLY A 743 -31.21 1.11 24.31
C GLY A 743 -30.31 0.84 23.10
N ILE A 744 -30.19 -0.41 22.66
CA ILE A 744 -29.39 -0.82 21.48
C ILE A 744 -30.32 -1.08 20.30
N ILE A 745 -29.89 -0.72 19.10
CA ILE A 745 -30.66 -0.93 17.86
C ILE A 745 -30.87 -2.42 17.55
N ARG A 746 -32.07 -2.78 17.06
CA ARG A 746 -32.38 -4.16 16.68
C ARG A 746 -31.72 -4.55 15.34
N VAL A 747 -31.20 -5.77 15.26
CA VAL A 747 -30.72 -6.34 14.00
C VAL A 747 -31.85 -6.38 12.96
N GLY A 748 -31.54 -5.96 11.74
CA GLY A 748 -32.50 -5.88 10.63
C GLY A 748 -33.25 -4.55 10.53
N ALA A 749 -33.12 -3.64 11.51
CA ALA A 749 -33.70 -2.30 11.44
C ALA A 749 -33.11 -1.49 10.28
N TRP A 750 -33.96 -0.65 9.67
CA TRP A 750 -33.55 0.31 8.66
C TRP A 750 -33.29 1.66 9.33
N VAL A 751 -32.07 2.16 9.18
CA VAL A 751 -31.61 3.39 9.82
C VAL A 751 -31.24 4.45 8.78
N SER A 752 -31.55 5.70 9.11
CA SER A 752 -31.21 6.88 8.34
C SER A 752 -30.32 7.82 9.16
N SER A 753 -29.74 8.82 8.51
CA SER A 753 -28.88 9.81 9.17
C SER A 753 -29.56 10.46 10.38
N GLY A 754 -28.87 10.50 11.51
CA GLY A 754 -29.37 11.06 12.77
C GLY A 754 -30.12 10.08 13.69
N ASP A 755 -30.50 8.91 13.20
CA ASP A 755 -31.13 7.84 14.00
C ASP A 755 -30.16 7.35 15.08
N ILE A 756 -30.72 6.94 16.23
CA ILE A 756 -29.94 6.47 17.38
C ILE A 756 -29.64 4.98 17.20
N LEU A 757 -28.36 4.63 17.18
CA LEU A 757 -27.89 3.24 17.15
C LEU A 757 -27.75 2.67 18.57
N VAL A 758 -27.20 3.46 19.49
CA VAL A 758 -26.98 3.07 20.89
C VAL A 758 -27.25 4.27 21.78
N GLY A 759 -28.24 4.15 22.65
CA GLY A 759 -28.57 5.14 23.67
C GLY A 759 -27.51 5.15 24.76
N LYS A 760 -26.76 6.25 24.90
CA LYS A 760 -25.74 6.42 25.95
C LYS A 760 -25.97 7.70 26.73
N VAL A 761 -26.00 7.58 28.05
CA VAL A 761 -26.12 8.70 28.98
C VAL A 761 -24.85 8.84 29.82
N THR A 762 -24.35 10.08 29.93
CA THR A 762 -23.18 10.41 30.74
C THR A 762 -23.63 11.27 31.93
N PRO A 763 -23.25 10.96 33.17
CA PRO A 763 -23.57 11.80 34.32
C PRO A 763 -22.91 13.18 34.19
N LYS A 764 -23.70 14.23 34.42
CA LYS A 764 -23.30 15.63 34.35
C LYS A 764 -23.25 16.18 35.78
N GLY A 765 -22.16 16.87 36.12
CA GLY A 765 -22.08 17.62 37.38
C GLY A 765 -22.96 18.87 37.34
N GLU A 766 -23.31 19.42 38.50
CA GLU A 766 -23.97 20.73 38.58
C GLU A 766 -23.03 21.82 38.05
N SER A 767 -23.19 22.19 36.78
CA SER A 767 -22.52 23.34 36.17
C SER A 767 -23.32 24.61 36.42
N ASP A 768 -22.63 25.75 36.56
CA ASP A 768 -23.28 27.06 36.47
C ASP A 768 -23.87 27.27 35.08
N GLN A 769 -25.17 26.99 34.95
CA GLN A 769 -25.93 27.23 33.74
C GLN A 769 -26.00 28.74 33.47
N PRO A 770 -25.93 29.17 32.20
CA PRO A 770 -26.14 30.56 31.83
C PRO A 770 -27.52 31.04 32.32
N PRO A 771 -27.68 32.32 32.70
CA PRO A 771 -28.93 32.86 33.23
C PRO A 771 -30.16 32.57 32.35
N GLU A 772 -29.97 32.53 31.02
CA GLU A 772 -30.98 32.22 30.03
C GLU A 772 -31.51 30.78 30.16
N GLU A 773 -30.63 29.80 30.37
CA GLU A 773 -31.01 28.40 30.56
C GLU A 773 -31.69 28.21 31.93
N LYS A 774 -31.20 28.90 32.98
CA LYS A 774 -31.86 28.93 34.29
C LYS A 774 -33.28 29.48 34.21
N LEU A 775 -33.48 30.55 33.43
CA LEU A 775 -34.79 31.15 33.20
C LEU A 775 -35.73 30.22 32.43
N LEU A 776 -35.27 29.64 31.31
CA LEU A 776 -36.06 28.70 30.51
C LEU A 776 -36.55 27.52 31.35
N ARG A 777 -35.66 26.97 32.18
CA ARG A 777 -36.00 25.88 33.09
C ARG A 777 -37.04 26.28 34.14
N ALA A 778 -36.94 27.49 34.69
CA ALA A 778 -37.93 28.02 35.62
C ALA A 778 -39.31 28.23 34.96
N ILE A 779 -39.34 28.63 33.68
CA ILE A 779 -40.58 28.81 32.91
C ILE A 779 -41.25 27.47 32.61
N PHE A 780 -40.50 26.48 32.15
CA PHE A 780 -41.05 25.17 31.74
C PHE A 780 -41.19 24.16 32.88
N GLY A 781 -40.72 24.49 34.09
CA GLY A 781 -40.78 23.60 35.25
C GLY A 781 -39.95 22.32 35.10
N GLU A 782 -38.99 22.30 34.17
CA GLU A 782 -38.14 21.15 33.93
C GLU A 782 -37.17 20.94 35.11
N LYS A 783 -37.10 19.72 35.64
CA LYS A 783 -36.07 19.35 36.60
C LYS A 783 -34.72 19.27 35.89
N ALA A 784 -33.63 19.65 36.58
CA ALA A 784 -32.28 19.37 36.09
C ALA A 784 -32.20 17.87 36.01
N ARG A 785 -31.90 17.38 34.82
CA ARG A 785 -31.53 15.99 34.65
C ARG A 785 -30.03 15.91 34.87
N ASP A 786 -29.63 15.00 35.74
CA ASP A 786 -28.23 14.78 36.12
C ASP A 786 -27.43 14.08 35.02
N VAL A 787 -28.01 13.88 33.83
CA VAL A 787 -27.43 13.11 32.72
C VAL A 787 -27.52 13.86 31.40
N ARG A 788 -26.50 13.66 30.55
CA ARG A 788 -26.39 14.20 29.19
C ARG A 788 -26.49 13.08 28.17
N ASP A 789 -27.20 13.33 27.06
CA ASP A 789 -27.20 12.46 25.89
C ASP A 789 -25.84 12.51 25.18
N ASN A 790 -25.15 11.36 25.13
CA ASN A 790 -23.93 11.12 24.36
C ASN A 790 -24.10 9.85 23.49
N SER A 791 -25.32 9.62 23.00
CA SER A 791 -25.69 8.45 22.21
C SER A 791 -24.97 8.36 20.88
N LEU A 792 -24.75 7.13 20.40
CA LEU A 792 -24.25 6.85 19.07
C LEU A 792 -25.36 7.08 18.04
N ARG A 793 -25.11 7.97 17.08
CA ARG A 793 -26.05 8.28 15.99
C ARG A 793 -25.42 7.96 14.64
N VAL A 794 -26.25 7.63 13.66
CA VAL A 794 -25.82 7.44 12.27
C VAL A 794 -25.30 8.79 11.73
N PRO A 795 -24.08 8.85 11.17
CA PRO A 795 -23.55 10.06 10.54
C PRO A 795 -24.44 10.62 9.41
N ASN A 796 -24.23 11.89 9.10
CA ASN A 796 -24.96 12.57 8.02
C ASN A 796 -24.59 11.97 6.65
N GLY A 797 -25.60 11.61 5.86
CA GLY A 797 -25.44 11.06 4.52
C GLY A 797 -25.45 9.52 4.47
N GLU A 798 -25.28 8.86 5.62
CA GLU A 798 -25.29 7.40 5.71
C GLU A 798 -26.71 6.87 5.98
N LYS A 799 -27.03 5.74 5.36
CA LYS A 799 -28.30 5.01 5.51
C LYS A 799 -28.08 3.54 5.20
N GLY A 800 -28.81 2.66 5.86
CA GLY A 800 -28.68 1.24 5.58
C GLY A 800 -29.44 0.36 6.54
N ARG A 801 -29.13 -0.93 6.48
CA ARG A 801 -29.73 -1.95 7.32
C ARG A 801 -28.72 -2.46 8.33
N VAL A 802 -29.12 -2.55 9.59
CA VAL A 802 -28.30 -3.17 10.64
C VAL A 802 -28.17 -4.67 10.37
N VAL A 803 -26.96 -5.16 10.14
CA VAL A 803 -26.68 -6.58 9.84
C VAL A 803 -26.28 -7.34 11.08
N ASP A 804 -25.46 -6.75 11.93
CA ASP A 804 -24.91 -7.39 13.12
C ASP A 804 -24.73 -6.36 14.23
N VAL A 805 -24.92 -6.78 15.48
CA VAL A 805 -24.70 -5.98 16.68
C VAL A 805 -23.94 -6.84 17.68
N ARG A 806 -22.79 -6.34 18.13
CA ARG A 806 -21.92 -7.06 19.08
C ARG A 806 -21.74 -6.25 20.33
N VAL A 807 -21.95 -6.90 21.47
CA VAL A 807 -21.82 -6.32 22.80
C VAL A 807 -20.70 -7.07 23.51
N PHE A 808 -19.70 -6.32 23.98
CA PHE A 808 -18.58 -6.84 24.77
C PHE A 808 -18.69 -6.26 26.17
N THR A 809 -18.62 -7.12 27.17
CA THR A 809 -18.76 -6.70 28.58
C THR A 809 -17.60 -7.23 29.41
N ARG A 810 -17.16 -6.43 30.38
CA ARG A 810 -16.10 -6.86 31.30
C ARG A 810 -16.51 -8.07 32.13
N GLU A 811 -17.80 -8.21 32.44
CA GLU A 811 -18.36 -9.31 33.21
C GLU A 811 -18.24 -10.66 32.50
N GLN A 812 -18.32 -10.68 31.16
CA GLN A 812 -18.15 -11.87 30.34
C GLN A 812 -16.67 -12.28 30.16
N GLY A 813 -15.72 -11.52 30.73
CA GLY A 813 -14.29 -11.78 30.63
C GLY A 813 -13.66 -11.31 29.32
N ASP A 814 -14.33 -10.42 28.58
CA ASP A 814 -13.77 -9.82 27.37
C ASP A 814 -12.68 -8.78 27.69
N GLU A 815 -11.67 -8.73 26.83
CA GLU A 815 -10.56 -7.78 26.94
C GLU A 815 -10.99 -6.39 26.44
N LEU A 816 -11.41 -5.52 27.36
CA LEU A 816 -11.81 -4.14 27.08
C LEU A 816 -10.69 -3.14 27.38
N PRO A 817 -10.69 -1.95 26.74
CA PRO A 817 -9.82 -0.85 27.11
C PRO A 817 -9.91 -0.51 28.61
N PRO A 818 -8.81 -0.03 29.23
CA PRO A 818 -8.83 0.36 30.63
C PRO A 818 -9.88 1.45 30.87
N GLY A 819 -10.74 1.26 31.87
CA GLY A 819 -11.85 2.16 32.18
C GLY A 819 -13.15 1.97 31.39
N ALA A 820 -13.19 1.12 30.36
CA ALA A 820 -14.41 0.76 29.64
C ALA A 820 -15.12 -0.45 30.29
N ASN A 821 -16.40 -0.30 30.63
CA ASN A 821 -17.21 -1.36 31.23
C ASN A 821 -17.91 -2.21 30.16
N MET A 822 -18.38 -1.56 29.10
CA MET A 822 -19.08 -2.17 27.98
C MET A 822 -18.71 -1.48 26.66
N VAL A 823 -18.60 -2.25 25.59
CA VAL A 823 -18.38 -1.76 24.22
C VAL A 823 -19.44 -2.36 23.31
N VAL A 824 -20.15 -1.51 22.58
CA VAL A 824 -21.18 -1.92 21.62
C VAL A 824 -20.73 -1.53 20.22
N ARG A 825 -20.80 -2.50 19.30
CA ARG A 825 -20.44 -2.36 17.89
C ARG A 825 -21.66 -2.67 17.05
N VAL A 826 -21.97 -1.79 16.12
CA VAL A 826 -23.12 -1.92 15.21
C VAL A 826 -22.59 -1.91 13.79
N TYR A 827 -22.94 -2.95 13.03
CA TYR A 827 -22.58 -3.09 11.62
C TYR A 827 -23.78 -2.73 10.75
N VAL A 828 -23.62 -1.70 9.91
CA VAL A 828 -24.68 -1.23 9.01
C VAL A 828 -24.25 -1.51 7.57
N ALA A 829 -25.05 -2.29 6.85
CA ALA A 829 -24.83 -2.55 5.45
C ALA A 829 -25.63 -1.58 4.58
N GLN A 830 -24.95 -1.04 3.57
CA GLN A 830 -25.48 -0.11 2.59
C GLN A 830 -25.38 -0.74 1.20
N LYS A 831 -26.49 -0.68 0.44
CA LYS A 831 -26.50 -1.04 -0.99
C LYS A 831 -26.23 0.22 -1.79
N ARG A 832 -25.04 0.34 -2.39
CA ARG A 832 -24.61 1.51 -3.15
C ARG A 832 -24.69 1.22 -4.64
N LYS A 833 -25.70 1.84 -5.30
CA LYS A 833 -25.84 1.80 -6.76
C LYS A 833 -24.76 2.64 -7.43
N ILE A 834 -24.67 2.55 -8.75
CA ILE A 834 -23.84 3.45 -9.55
C ILE A 834 -24.55 4.79 -9.73
N GLN A 835 -23.80 5.89 -9.64
CA GLN A 835 -24.36 7.24 -9.73
C GLN A 835 -23.38 8.23 -10.37
N VAL A 836 -23.91 9.39 -10.76
CA VAL A 836 -23.12 10.50 -11.30
C VAL A 836 -22.06 10.93 -10.28
N GLY A 837 -20.81 11.04 -10.72
CA GLY A 837 -19.66 11.33 -9.86
C GLY A 837 -18.86 10.10 -9.41
N ASP A 838 -19.41 8.89 -9.51
CA ASP A 838 -18.62 7.68 -9.26
C ASP A 838 -17.55 7.50 -10.35
N LYS A 839 -16.42 6.91 -9.95
CA LYS A 839 -15.30 6.67 -10.84
C LYS A 839 -15.32 5.25 -11.40
N MET A 840 -15.21 5.14 -12.72
CA MET A 840 -15.05 3.88 -13.44
C MET A 840 -13.71 3.84 -14.18
N ALA A 841 -13.25 2.62 -14.49
CA ALA A 841 -12.08 2.42 -15.33
C ALA A 841 -12.16 1.07 -16.08
N GLY A 842 -11.50 0.99 -17.23
CA GLY A 842 -11.16 -0.30 -17.85
C GLY A 842 -9.82 -0.83 -17.37
N ARG A 843 -9.39 -1.97 -17.93
CA ARG A 843 -8.10 -2.60 -17.60
C ARG A 843 -6.90 -1.86 -18.21
N HIS A 844 -7.12 -1.05 -19.23
CA HIS A 844 -6.10 -0.37 -20.05
C HIS A 844 -5.77 1.06 -19.58
N GLY A 845 -6.02 1.37 -18.30
CA GLY A 845 -5.73 2.70 -17.72
C GLY A 845 -6.64 3.84 -18.22
N ASN A 846 -7.70 3.52 -18.96
CA ASN A 846 -8.79 4.42 -19.31
C ASN A 846 -9.69 4.61 -18.07
N LYS A 847 -9.60 5.79 -17.44
CA LYS A 847 -10.39 6.17 -16.26
C LYS A 847 -11.30 7.33 -16.58
N GLY A 848 -12.46 7.35 -15.94
CA GLY A 848 -13.42 8.44 -16.11
C GLY A 848 -14.38 8.57 -14.93
N ILE A 849 -14.98 9.74 -14.83
CA ILE A 849 -16.07 10.00 -13.89
C ILE A 849 -17.38 9.95 -14.68
N ILE A 850 -18.42 9.37 -14.09
CA ILE A 850 -19.74 9.36 -14.71
C ILE A 850 -20.28 10.78 -14.68
N SER A 851 -20.48 11.37 -15.85
CA SER A 851 -21.01 12.73 -16.00
C SER A 851 -22.52 12.75 -16.01
N ARG A 852 -23.13 11.78 -16.69
CA ARG A 852 -24.59 11.67 -16.84
C ARG A 852 -25.01 10.22 -17.03
N ILE A 853 -26.20 9.91 -16.52
CA ILE A 853 -26.91 8.67 -16.77
C ILE A 853 -28.11 9.04 -17.65
N LEU A 854 -28.17 8.51 -18.88
CA LEU A 854 -29.26 8.78 -19.83
C LEU A 854 -30.31 7.67 -19.78
N PRO A 855 -31.60 8.04 -19.99
CA PRO A 855 -32.65 7.05 -20.25
C PRO A 855 -32.28 6.14 -21.42
N VAL A 856 -32.82 4.93 -21.41
CA VAL A 856 -32.46 3.88 -22.37
C VAL A 856 -32.85 4.26 -23.80
N GLU A 857 -33.97 4.97 -23.95
CA GLU A 857 -34.49 5.49 -25.22
C GLU A 857 -33.63 6.59 -25.85
N ASP A 858 -32.87 7.32 -25.04
CA ASP A 858 -32.01 8.42 -25.49
C ASP A 858 -30.63 7.93 -25.96
N MET A 859 -30.28 6.68 -25.65
CA MET A 859 -28.98 6.12 -25.98
C MET A 859 -28.88 5.77 -27.47
N PRO A 860 -27.69 5.88 -28.08
CA PRO A 860 -27.43 5.23 -29.36
C PRO A 860 -27.80 3.75 -29.29
N TYR A 861 -28.38 3.22 -30.37
CA TYR A 861 -28.77 1.82 -30.43
C TYR A 861 -28.31 1.15 -31.71
N LEU A 862 -28.16 -0.17 -31.63
CA LEU A 862 -27.75 -1.06 -32.71
C LEU A 862 -28.90 -1.28 -33.72
N PRO A 863 -28.61 -1.80 -34.92
CA PRO A 863 -29.66 -2.09 -35.92
C PRO A 863 -30.77 -3.05 -35.43
N ASP A 864 -30.52 -3.83 -34.38
CA ASP A 864 -31.51 -4.72 -33.76
C ASP A 864 -32.32 -4.07 -32.62
N GLY A 865 -32.12 -2.77 -32.36
CA GLY A 865 -32.79 -2.04 -31.30
C GLY A 865 -32.08 -2.11 -29.94
N THR A 866 -30.96 -2.83 -29.83
CA THR A 866 -30.22 -2.93 -28.56
C THR A 866 -29.52 -1.60 -28.25
N PRO A 867 -29.82 -0.95 -27.11
CA PRO A 867 -29.17 0.29 -26.71
C PRO A 867 -27.73 0.04 -26.24
N ILE A 868 -26.84 1.01 -26.48
CA ILE A 868 -25.48 1.00 -25.95
C ILE A 868 -25.52 1.24 -24.42
N ASP A 869 -24.60 0.61 -23.68
CA ASP A 869 -24.50 0.77 -22.23
C ASP A 869 -23.61 1.95 -21.81
N ILE A 870 -22.46 2.10 -22.47
CA ILE A 870 -21.47 3.12 -22.15
C ILE A 870 -20.97 3.81 -23.43
N VAL A 871 -20.90 5.14 -23.42
CA VAL A 871 -20.29 5.91 -24.51
C VAL A 871 -18.99 6.53 -24.03
N LEU A 872 -17.89 6.16 -24.69
CA LEU A 872 -16.54 6.65 -24.42
C LEU A 872 -16.08 7.63 -25.50
N ASN A 873 -15.18 8.53 -25.12
CA ASN A 873 -14.61 9.49 -26.05
C ASN A 873 -13.48 8.86 -26.89
N PRO A 874 -13.58 8.86 -28.23
CA PRO A 874 -12.53 8.30 -29.10
C PRO A 874 -11.21 9.08 -29.01
N LEU A 875 -11.23 10.38 -28.71
CA LEU A 875 -10.03 11.24 -28.67
C LEU A 875 -9.08 10.87 -27.53
N GLY A 876 -9.60 10.20 -26.50
CA GLY A 876 -8.80 9.72 -25.36
C GLY A 876 -7.89 8.55 -25.70
N VAL A 877 -8.14 7.82 -26.79
CA VAL A 877 -7.38 6.60 -27.13
C VAL A 877 -6.01 6.93 -27.75
N PRO A 878 -5.91 7.71 -28.85
CA PRO A 878 -4.62 7.96 -29.50
C PRO A 878 -3.66 8.79 -28.64
N SER A 879 -4.20 9.77 -27.90
CA SER A 879 -3.39 10.65 -27.03
C SER A 879 -2.77 9.90 -25.85
N ARG A 880 -3.32 8.74 -25.49
CA ARG A 880 -2.87 7.91 -24.36
C ARG A 880 -2.14 6.65 -24.79
N MET A 881 -2.15 6.34 -26.10
CA MET A 881 -1.53 5.16 -26.68
C MET A 881 -1.91 3.87 -25.95
N ASN A 882 -3.20 3.69 -25.65
CA ASN A 882 -3.75 2.48 -25.04
C ASN A 882 -4.76 1.82 -25.98
N VAL A 883 -4.23 1.29 -27.08
CA VAL A 883 -5.03 0.71 -28.18
C VAL A 883 -5.58 -0.66 -27.78
N GLY A 884 -5.00 -1.32 -26.78
CA GLY A 884 -5.45 -2.62 -26.28
C GLY A 884 -6.94 -2.66 -25.92
N GLN A 885 -7.51 -1.55 -25.42
CA GLN A 885 -8.94 -1.46 -25.11
C GLN A 885 -9.86 -1.64 -26.33
N VAL A 886 -9.40 -1.26 -27.52
CA VAL A 886 -10.17 -1.39 -28.76
C VAL A 886 -10.16 -2.85 -29.20
N PHE A 887 -9.02 -3.52 -29.12
CA PHE A 887 -8.92 -4.96 -29.37
C PHE A 887 -9.75 -5.76 -28.36
N GLU A 888 -9.71 -5.40 -27.07
CA GLU A 888 -10.56 -5.99 -26.04
C GLU A 888 -12.05 -5.85 -26.41
N ALA A 889 -12.48 -4.64 -26.79
CA ALA A 889 -13.88 -4.38 -27.17
C ALA A 889 -14.33 -5.22 -28.37
N LEU A 890 -13.51 -5.29 -29.41
CA LEU A 890 -13.81 -6.02 -30.65
C LEU A 890 -13.79 -7.54 -30.44
N LEU A 891 -12.79 -8.07 -29.74
CA LEU A 891 -12.72 -9.49 -29.44
C LEU A 891 -13.82 -9.91 -28.46
N GLY A 892 -14.17 -9.06 -27.50
CA GLY A 892 -15.32 -9.27 -26.62
C GLY A 892 -16.63 -9.30 -27.41
N TRP A 893 -16.78 -8.46 -28.43
CA TRP A 893 -17.94 -8.47 -29.32
C TRP A 893 -18.07 -9.79 -30.08
N ALA A 894 -16.96 -10.32 -30.61
CA ALA A 894 -16.94 -11.65 -31.18
C ALA A 894 -17.34 -12.71 -30.14
N GLY A 895 -16.82 -12.61 -28.91
CA GLY A 895 -17.05 -13.57 -27.84
C GLY A 895 -18.52 -13.66 -27.43
N GLN A 896 -19.19 -12.52 -27.30
CA GLN A 896 -20.62 -12.47 -27.01
C GLN A 896 -21.47 -13.12 -28.11
N ASN A 897 -21.14 -12.88 -29.38
CA ASN A 897 -21.91 -13.43 -30.51
C ASN A 897 -21.63 -14.93 -30.77
N LEU A 898 -20.45 -15.41 -30.37
CA LEU A 898 -20.05 -16.81 -30.46
C LEU A 898 -20.41 -17.63 -29.21
N ASP A 899 -20.89 -16.98 -28.14
CA ASP A 899 -21.03 -17.54 -26.78
C ASP A 899 -19.72 -18.20 -26.28
N ALA A 900 -18.59 -17.56 -26.61
CA ALA A 900 -17.26 -18.04 -26.33
C ALA A 900 -16.48 -17.04 -25.46
N ARG A 901 -15.53 -17.56 -24.69
CA ARG A 901 -14.58 -16.75 -23.92
C ARG A 901 -13.19 -16.96 -24.48
N PHE A 902 -12.46 -15.86 -24.65
CA PHE A 902 -11.14 -15.87 -25.24
C PHE A 902 -10.07 -15.73 -24.17
N LYS A 903 -9.03 -16.53 -24.32
CA LYS A 903 -7.81 -16.45 -23.54
C LYS A 903 -6.73 -15.82 -24.42
N VAL A 904 -6.35 -14.59 -24.12
CA VAL A 904 -5.27 -13.85 -24.78
C VAL A 904 -4.17 -13.61 -23.76
N THR A 905 -3.10 -14.40 -23.84
CA THR A 905 -1.91 -14.14 -23.03
C THR A 905 -1.22 -12.87 -23.49
N PRO A 906 -0.76 -11.99 -22.58
CA PRO A 906 0.03 -10.81 -22.95
C PRO A 906 1.24 -11.17 -23.82
N PHE A 907 1.59 -10.27 -24.73
CA PHE A 907 2.63 -10.45 -25.76
C PHE A 907 2.22 -11.46 -26.84
N ASP A 908 1.02 -11.31 -27.39
CA ASP A 908 0.43 -12.21 -28.40
C ASP A 908 1.13 -12.13 -29.77
N GLU A 909 1.85 -11.04 -30.04
CA GLU A 909 2.65 -10.86 -31.27
C GLU A 909 3.75 -11.92 -31.47
N MET A 910 3.99 -12.81 -30.48
CA MET A 910 4.85 -13.99 -30.64
C MET A 910 4.40 -14.91 -31.79
N TYR A 911 3.11 -14.88 -32.15
CA TYR A 911 2.56 -15.72 -33.23
C TYR A 911 2.68 -15.10 -34.63
N GLY A 912 3.17 -13.86 -34.73
CA GLY A 912 3.38 -13.15 -35.99
C GLY A 912 3.14 -11.65 -35.89
N GLU A 913 3.66 -10.90 -36.87
CA GLU A 913 3.36 -9.47 -37.00
C GLU A 913 1.83 -9.27 -37.16
N GLU A 914 1.25 -8.34 -36.39
CA GLU A 914 -0.19 -8.03 -36.38
C GLU A 914 -1.12 -9.21 -36.00
N ALA A 915 -0.62 -10.24 -35.30
CA ALA A 915 -1.40 -11.42 -34.90
C ALA A 915 -2.70 -11.09 -34.14
N SER A 916 -2.68 -10.07 -33.27
CA SER A 916 -3.86 -9.62 -32.52
C SER A 916 -4.97 -9.10 -33.44
N LEU A 917 -4.61 -8.43 -34.53
CA LEU A 917 -5.55 -7.90 -35.52
C LEU A 917 -6.13 -9.03 -36.37
N GLU A 918 -5.30 -9.94 -36.87
CA GLU A 918 -5.75 -11.10 -37.64
C GLU A 918 -6.71 -11.97 -36.82
N THR A 919 -6.37 -12.25 -35.56
CA THR A 919 -7.21 -13.02 -34.65
C THR A 919 -8.55 -12.34 -34.41
N THR A 920 -8.53 -11.04 -34.10
CA THR A 920 -9.76 -10.29 -33.81
C THR A 920 -10.68 -10.23 -35.03
N HIS A 921 -10.15 -9.88 -36.20
CA HIS A 921 -10.94 -9.81 -37.44
C HIS A 921 -11.43 -11.20 -37.88
N GLY A 922 -10.59 -12.23 -37.78
CA GLY A 922 -10.96 -13.60 -38.10
C GLY A 922 -12.13 -14.10 -37.23
N LYS A 923 -12.09 -13.82 -35.93
CA LYS A 923 -13.18 -14.17 -34.99
C LYS A 923 -14.45 -13.36 -35.20
N LEU A 924 -14.34 -12.09 -35.57
CA LEU A 924 -15.50 -11.29 -35.95
C LEU A 924 -16.16 -11.80 -37.25
N GLN A 925 -15.35 -12.24 -38.21
CA GLN A 925 -15.85 -12.85 -39.43
C GLN A 925 -16.53 -14.20 -39.14
N GLU A 926 -15.97 -15.02 -38.25
CA GLU A 926 -16.59 -16.25 -37.76
C GLU A 926 -17.94 -15.95 -37.08
N ALA A 927 -17.99 -14.94 -36.21
CA ALA A 927 -19.19 -14.50 -35.52
C ALA A 927 -20.28 -14.02 -36.50
N ARG A 928 -19.90 -13.27 -37.54
CA ARG A 928 -20.81 -12.88 -38.62
C ARG A 928 -21.40 -14.10 -39.33
N ASN A 929 -20.55 -15.07 -39.69
CA ASN A 929 -20.98 -16.27 -40.40
C ASN A 929 -21.93 -17.13 -39.56
N GLN A 930 -21.69 -17.25 -38.25
CA GLN A 930 -22.51 -18.05 -37.35
C GLN A 930 -23.86 -17.38 -37.02
N THR A 931 -23.86 -16.06 -36.78
CA THR A 931 -25.09 -15.33 -36.43
C THR A 931 -25.95 -14.99 -37.64
N GLY A 932 -25.36 -14.94 -38.84
CA GLY A 932 -26.03 -14.48 -40.06
C GLY A 932 -26.34 -12.98 -40.09
N LYS A 933 -25.77 -12.19 -39.15
CA LYS A 933 -25.96 -10.74 -39.05
C LYS A 933 -24.83 -10.00 -39.75
N ASP A 934 -25.09 -9.42 -40.91
CA ASP A 934 -24.07 -8.72 -41.70
C ASP A 934 -23.44 -7.51 -40.99
N TRP A 935 -24.18 -6.86 -40.09
CA TRP A 935 -23.72 -5.70 -39.33
C TRP A 935 -22.78 -6.04 -38.16
N VAL A 936 -22.59 -7.32 -37.83
CA VAL A 936 -21.63 -7.75 -36.79
C VAL A 936 -20.19 -7.50 -37.24
N PHE A 937 -19.91 -7.62 -38.54
CA PHE A 937 -18.60 -7.37 -39.11
C PHE A 937 -18.69 -6.90 -40.57
N ASN A 938 -18.36 -5.63 -40.81
CA ASN A 938 -18.25 -5.08 -42.15
C ASN A 938 -16.80 -5.22 -42.67
N PRO A 939 -16.55 -5.92 -43.80
CA PRO A 939 -15.20 -6.06 -44.37
C PRO A 939 -14.63 -4.73 -44.88
N ASP A 940 -15.49 -3.80 -45.29
CA ASP A 940 -15.06 -2.49 -45.80
C ASP A 940 -14.60 -1.56 -44.65
N ASN A 941 -15.21 -1.71 -43.47
CA ASN A 941 -14.91 -0.96 -42.26
C ASN A 941 -14.83 -1.93 -41.05
N PRO A 942 -13.70 -2.63 -40.88
CA PRO A 942 -13.59 -3.67 -39.85
C PRO A 942 -13.79 -3.09 -38.45
N GLY A 943 -14.65 -3.76 -37.66
CA GLY A 943 -14.92 -3.40 -36.26
C GLY A 943 -15.81 -2.17 -36.06
N LYS A 944 -16.46 -1.65 -37.11
CA LYS A 944 -17.43 -0.56 -37.01
C LYS A 944 -18.83 -1.02 -37.37
N ILE A 945 -19.83 -0.42 -36.73
CA ILE A 945 -21.24 -0.73 -36.89
C ILE A 945 -22.01 0.57 -37.11
N GLN A 946 -23.01 0.54 -37.98
CA GLN A 946 -23.97 1.63 -38.14
C GLN A 946 -24.85 1.73 -36.90
N LEU A 947 -24.77 2.87 -36.19
CA LEU A 947 -25.63 3.19 -35.05
C LEU A 947 -26.74 4.15 -35.45
N TYR A 948 -27.79 4.18 -34.64
CA TYR A 948 -28.92 5.10 -34.75
C TYR A 948 -29.02 5.96 -33.49
N ASP A 949 -29.37 7.22 -33.66
CA ASP A 949 -29.60 8.14 -32.56
C ASP A 949 -30.95 7.81 -31.88
N GLY A 950 -30.93 7.56 -30.57
CA GLY A 950 -32.12 7.29 -29.77
C GLY A 950 -33.12 8.46 -29.74
N ARG A 951 -32.64 9.70 -29.88
CA ARG A 951 -33.50 10.90 -29.78
C ARG A 951 -34.21 11.24 -31.07
N THR A 952 -33.49 11.17 -32.20
CA THR A 952 -34.03 11.53 -33.52
C THR A 952 -34.52 10.32 -34.31
N GLY A 953 -33.94 9.15 -34.06
CA GLY A 953 -34.16 7.93 -34.85
C GLY A 953 -33.34 7.88 -36.15
N GLU A 954 -32.54 8.90 -36.45
CA GLU A 954 -31.73 8.95 -37.66
C GLU A 954 -30.42 8.14 -37.48
N PRO A 955 -29.92 7.47 -38.54
CA PRO A 955 -28.61 6.84 -38.51
C PRO A 955 -27.49 7.89 -38.45
N PHE A 956 -26.41 7.62 -37.72
CA PHE A 956 -25.23 8.49 -37.74
C PHE A 956 -24.54 8.51 -39.11
N ASP A 957 -23.93 9.64 -39.48
CA ASP A 957 -23.25 9.82 -40.77
C ASP A 957 -22.09 8.84 -41.01
N GLN A 958 -21.45 8.37 -39.93
CA GLN A 958 -20.33 7.44 -39.97
C GLN A 958 -20.59 6.24 -39.08
N GLU A 959 -20.15 5.06 -39.52
CA GLU A 959 -20.12 3.86 -38.69
C GLU A 959 -19.16 4.05 -37.51
N VAL A 960 -19.56 3.53 -36.34
CA VAL A 960 -18.87 3.75 -35.08
C VAL A 960 -18.32 2.42 -34.55
N THR A 961 -17.16 2.46 -33.90
CA THR A 961 -16.61 1.28 -33.22
C THR A 961 -17.46 0.93 -32.00
N VAL A 962 -18.04 -0.27 -32.04
CA VAL A 962 -18.86 -0.84 -30.96
C VAL A 962 -18.25 -2.18 -30.55
N GLY A 963 -18.28 -2.48 -29.26
CA GLY A 963 -17.92 -3.80 -28.79
C GLY A 963 -18.17 -4.03 -27.31
N GLN A 964 -17.78 -5.21 -26.80
CA GLN A 964 -17.92 -5.57 -25.39
C GLN A 964 -16.59 -5.38 -24.67
N SER A 965 -16.52 -4.44 -23.72
CA SER A 965 -15.32 -4.22 -22.90
C SER A 965 -15.60 -4.57 -21.45
N TYR A 966 -14.55 -4.95 -20.72
CA TYR A 966 -14.63 -5.29 -19.30
C TYR A 966 -14.36 -4.06 -18.44
N MET A 967 -15.42 -3.48 -17.89
CA MET A 967 -15.37 -2.22 -17.14
C MET A 967 -15.52 -2.45 -15.63
N LEU A 968 -14.79 -1.65 -14.86
CA LEU A 968 -14.65 -1.75 -13.40
C LEU A 968 -15.29 -0.55 -12.70
N LYS A 969 -15.96 -0.80 -11.57
CA LYS A 969 -16.36 0.24 -10.60
C LYS A 969 -15.27 0.38 -9.54
N LEU A 970 -14.69 1.57 -9.38
CA LEU A 970 -13.63 1.80 -8.41
C LEU A 970 -14.18 2.21 -7.03
N VAL A 971 -13.38 2.03 -5.98
CA VAL A 971 -13.71 2.41 -4.59
C VAL A 971 -13.85 3.92 -4.38
N HIS A 972 -13.58 4.72 -5.40
CA HIS A 972 -13.73 6.17 -5.38
C HIS A 972 -15.18 6.57 -5.70
N LEU A 973 -16.03 6.45 -4.68
CA LEU A 973 -17.45 6.79 -4.76
C LEU A 973 -17.70 8.24 -4.38
N VAL A 974 -18.71 8.86 -4.98
CA VAL A 974 -19.08 10.25 -4.67
C VAL A 974 -19.63 10.38 -3.24
N ASP A 975 -20.37 9.39 -2.74
CA ASP A 975 -20.91 9.37 -1.37
C ASP A 975 -19.80 9.51 -0.31
N ASP A 976 -18.63 8.93 -0.56
CA ASP A 976 -17.50 9.01 0.34
C ASP A 976 -16.77 10.35 0.24
N LYS A 977 -16.75 10.97 -0.95
CA LYS A 977 -16.01 12.20 -1.24
C LYS A 977 -16.79 13.48 -1.04
N ILE A 978 -18.12 13.44 -1.13
CA ILE A 978 -18.95 14.62 -0.89
C ILE A 978 -18.82 15.04 0.57
N HIS A 979 -18.49 16.31 0.76
CA HIS A 979 -18.32 16.90 2.08
C HIS A 979 -18.67 18.38 2.04
N ALA A 980 -19.52 18.80 2.98
CA ALA A 980 -19.94 20.18 3.12
C ALA A 980 -19.97 20.56 4.60
N ARG A 981 -19.62 21.81 4.90
CA ARG A 981 -19.64 22.38 6.25
C ARG A 981 -20.16 23.80 6.19
N SER A 982 -21.13 24.10 7.05
CA SER A 982 -21.53 25.47 7.38
C SER A 982 -20.82 25.94 8.65
N THR A 983 -21.11 25.27 9.77
CA THR A 983 -20.44 25.43 11.06
C THR A 983 -20.02 24.05 11.58
N GLY A 984 -19.17 23.99 12.60
CA GLY A 984 -18.68 22.72 13.10
C GLY A 984 -17.68 22.90 14.23
N PRO A 985 -16.96 21.83 14.62
CA PRO A 985 -15.96 21.93 15.66
C PRO A 985 -14.74 22.74 15.21
N TYR A 986 -14.07 23.32 16.20
CA TYR A 986 -12.90 24.18 16.05
C TYR A 986 -11.74 23.63 16.89
N SER A 987 -10.52 23.91 16.45
CA SER A 987 -9.30 23.63 17.19
C SER A 987 -9.28 24.42 18.48
N LEU A 988 -8.87 23.79 19.58
CA LEU A 988 -8.76 24.46 20.88
C LEU A 988 -7.67 25.53 20.89
N VAL A 989 -6.57 25.29 20.18
CA VAL A 989 -5.39 26.17 20.19
C VAL A 989 -5.55 27.30 19.18
N THR A 990 -5.76 26.95 17.91
CA THR A 990 -5.78 27.95 16.82
C THR A 990 -7.15 28.57 16.59
N GLN A 991 -8.21 28.06 17.22
CA GLN A 991 -9.62 28.44 16.98
C GLN A 991 -10.12 28.29 15.53
N GLN A 992 -9.31 27.70 14.65
CA GLN A 992 -9.66 27.41 13.26
C GLN A 992 -10.60 26.19 13.17
N PRO A 993 -11.42 26.11 12.12
CA PRO A 993 -12.14 24.90 11.76
C PRO A 993 -11.24 23.65 11.78
N LEU A 994 -11.68 22.56 12.40
CA LEU A 994 -10.97 21.28 12.28
C LEU A 994 -10.91 20.82 10.81
N GLY A 995 -9.97 19.94 10.46
CA GLY A 995 -9.83 19.41 9.11
C GLY A 995 -10.49 18.03 8.95
N GLY A 996 -10.96 17.73 7.74
CA GLY A 996 -11.39 16.39 7.33
C GLY A 996 -12.87 16.03 7.59
N LYS A 997 -13.43 15.17 6.73
CA LYS A 997 -14.85 14.76 6.74
C LYS A 997 -15.28 14.13 8.06
N ALA A 998 -14.45 13.25 8.63
CA ALA A 998 -14.76 12.51 9.86
C ALA A 998 -15.02 13.43 11.07
N GLN A 999 -14.43 14.62 11.10
CA GLN A 999 -14.61 15.61 12.16
C GLN A 999 -15.58 16.73 11.76
N GLN A 1000 -16.30 16.60 10.65
CA GLN A 1000 -17.08 17.68 10.04
C GLN A 1000 -16.22 18.95 9.84
N GLY A 1001 -15.00 18.74 9.34
CA GLY A 1001 -13.98 19.76 9.18
C GLY A 1001 -14.23 20.75 8.04
N GLY A 1002 -13.55 21.88 8.05
CA GLY A 1002 -13.53 22.83 6.94
C GLY A 1002 -12.54 22.44 5.84
N GLN A 1003 -12.67 23.10 4.69
CA GLN A 1003 -11.65 23.04 3.63
C GLN A 1003 -10.49 23.98 3.98
N ARG A 1004 -9.27 23.62 3.57
CA ARG A 1004 -8.11 24.48 3.74
C ARG A 1004 -8.06 25.48 2.58
N PHE A 1005 -8.19 26.76 2.90
CA PHE A 1005 -7.85 27.85 1.99
C PHE A 1005 -6.35 28.13 2.13
N GLY A 1006 -5.56 27.69 1.15
CA GLY A 1006 -4.11 27.70 1.20
C GLY A 1006 -3.48 28.97 0.63
N GLU A 1007 -2.16 28.98 0.59
CA GLU A 1007 -1.36 30.11 0.12
C GLU A 1007 -1.61 30.43 -1.37
N MET A 1008 -1.71 29.41 -2.22
CA MET A 1008 -1.98 29.61 -3.65
C MET A 1008 -3.37 30.20 -3.90
N GLU A 1009 -4.37 29.80 -3.12
CA GLU A 1009 -5.72 30.36 -3.22
C GLU A 1009 -5.78 31.81 -2.72
N VAL A 1010 -4.98 32.16 -1.72
CA VAL A 1010 -4.81 33.56 -1.27
C VAL A 1010 -4.25 34.42 -2.40
N TRP A 1011 -3.16 33.97 -3.04
CA TRP A 1011 -2.56 34.69 -4.17
C TRP A 1011 -3.54 34.91 -5.32
N ALA A 1012 -4.42 33.93 -5.58
CA ALA A 1012 -5.45 34.08 -6.60
C ALA A 1012 -6.40 35.24 -6.27
N LEU A 1013 -6.89 35.34 -5.02
CA LEU A 1013 -7.76 36.45 -4.61
C LEU A 1013 -7.04 37.81 -4.57
N GLU A 1014 -5.77 37.82 -4.18
CA GLU A 1014 -4.93 39.03 -4.25
C GLU A 1014 -4.77 39.52 -5.69
N ALA A 1015 -4.53 38.61 -6.64
CA ALA A 1015 -4.43 38.93 -8.07
C ALA A 1015 -5.73 39.52 -8.64
N PHE A 1016 -6.89 39.03 -8.18
CA PHE A 1016 -8.20 39.61 -8.53
C PHE A 1016 -8.49 40.94 -7.82
N GLY A 1017 -7.69 41.34 -6.83
CA GLY A 1017 -7.98 42.50 -5.97
C GLY A 1017 -9.20 42.28 -5.06
N ALA A 1018 -9.58 41.03 -4.79
CA ALA A 1018 -10.75 40.65 -4.00
C ALA A 1018 -10.49 40.74 -2.49
N ALA A 1019 -10.04 41.91 -2.02
CA ALA A 1019 -9.55 42.12 -0.65
C ALA A 1019 -10.60 41.81 0.44
N TYR A 1020 -11.87 42.14 0.22
CA TYR A 1020 -12.94 41.87 1.20
C TYR A 1020 -13.25 40.38 1.35
N THR A 1021 -13.31 39.66 0.22
CA THR A 1021 -13.51 38.19 0.24
C THR A 1021 -12.36 37.50 0.95
N LEU A 1022 -11.13 37.93 0.66
CA LEU A 1022 -9.94 37.43 1.33
C LEU A 1022 -9.98 37.71 2.84
N GLN A 1023 -10.31 38.95 3.22
CA GLN A 1023 -10.43 39.34 4.62
C GLN A 1023 -11.48 38.48 5.35
N GLU A 1024 -12.66 38.26 4.75
CA GLU A 1024 -13.72 37.45 5.33
C GLU A 1024 -13.29 35.99 5.55
N LEU A 1025 -12.61 35.39 4.56
CA LEU A 1025 -12.10 34.01 4.62
C LEU A 1025 -11.04 33.84 5.73
N LEU A 1026 -10.15 34.82 5.90
CA LEU A 1026 -9.07 34.77 6.88
C LEU A 1026 -9.53 35.07 8.32
N THR A 1027 -10.73 35.63 8.52
CA THR A 1027 -11.20 36.12 9.83
C THR A 1027 -12.51 35.45 10.26
N VAL A 1028 -13.65 36.01 9.84
CA VAL A 1028 -15.02 35.67 10.26
C VAL A 1028 -15.37 34.22 9.93
N LYS A 1029 -14.83 33.68 8.83
CA LYS A 1029 -15.03 32.27 8.43
C LYS A 1029 -14.01 31.30 9.06
N SER A 1030 -13.01 31.82 9.77
CA SER A 1030 -11.90 31.05 10.33
C SER A 1030 -11.87 31.15 11.87
N ASP A 1031 -11.03 32.03 12.40
CA ASP A 1031 -10.61 32.06 13.81
C ASP A 1031 -11.03 33.32 14.58
N ASP A 1032 -11.79 34.25 13.98
CA ASP A 1032 -12.43 35.33 14.73
C ASP A 1032 -13.63 34.79 15.52
N MET A 1033 -13.40 34.48 16.79
CA MET A 1033 -14.40 33.86 17.68
C MET A 1033 -15.67 34.69 17.85
N GLN A 1034 -15.53 36.01 17.96
CA GLN A 1034 -16.68 36.91 18.13
C GLN A 1034 -17.31 37.19 16.78
N GLY A 1035 -16.49 37.53 15.78
CA GLY A 1035 -16.94 37.86 14.44
C GLY A 1035 -17.77 36.75 13.81
N ARG A 1036 -17.39 35.48 13.98
CA ARG A 1036 -18.17 34.35 13.44
C ARG A 1036 -19.57 34.22 14.05
N ASN A 1037 -19.69 34.42 15.36
CA ASN A 1037 -20.97 34.33 16.07
C ASN A 1037 -21.89 35.51 15.71
N GLU A 1038 -21.31 36.72 15.64
CA GLU A 1038 -22.04 37.90 15.23
C GLU A 1038 -22.46 37.82 13.76
N ALA A 1039 -21.61 37.32 12.88
CA ALA A 1039 -21.93 37.10 11.47
C ALA A 1039 -23.05 36.07 11.30
N LEU A 1040 -23.01 34.94 12.02
CA LEU A 1040 -24.09 33.95 12.02
C LEU A 1040 -25.41 34.58 12.49
N ASN A 1041 -25.37 35.34 13.59
CA ASN A 1041 -26.54 36.05 14.11
C ASN A 1041 -27.06 37.12 13.12
N ALA A 1042 -26.17 37.81 12.42
CA ALA A 1042 -26.54 38.79 11.40
C ALA A 1042 -27.23 38.10 10.22
N ILE A 1043 -26.68 36.99 9.72
CA ILE A 1043 -27.27 36.19 8.63
C ILE A 1043 -28.67 35.70 9.02
N VAL A 1044 -28.83 35.10 10.21
CA VAL A 1044 -30.14 34.61 10.71
C VAL A 1044 -31.16 35.74 10.85
N LYS A 1045 -30.72 36.95 11.24
CA LYS A 1045 -31.57 38.14 11.41
C LYS A 1045 -31.76 38.95 10.12
N GLY A 1046 -31.13 38.56 9.00
CA GLY A 1046 -31.13 39.34 7.76
C GLY A 1046 -30.45 40.72 7.88
N LYS A 1047 -29.48 40.86 8.78
CA LYS A 1047 -28.69 42.09 8.98
C LYS A 1047 -27.36 42.02 8.23
N ALA A 1048 -26.74 43.18 8.02
CA ALA A 1048 -25.40 43.26 7.45
C ALA A 1048 -24.35 42.58 8.34
N ILE A 1049 -23.37 41.93 7.71
CA ILE A 1049 -22.24 41.29 8.39
C ILE A 1049 -21.40 42.37 9.09
N PRO A 1050 -21.04 42.19 10.38
CA PRO A 1050 -20.23 43.14 11.13
C PRO A 1050 -18.80 43.21 10.59
N ARG A 1051 -18.04 44.23 11.03
CA ARG A 1051 -16.63 44.35 10.64
C ARG A 1051 -15.81 43.20 11.24
N PRO A 1052 -14.94 42.54 10.44
CA PRO A 1052 -14.03 41.54 10.94
C PRO A 1052 -13.10 42.04 12.04
N GLY A 1053 -12.80 41.18 13.00
CA GLY A 1053 -11.82 41.39 14.05
C GLY A 1053 -10.43 40.91 13.73
N THR A 1054 -9.62 40.83 14.79
CA THR A 1054 -8.29 40.22 14.75
C THR A 1054 -8.39 38.69 14.81
N PRO A 1055 -7.69 37.97 13.92
CA PRO A 1055 -7.54 36.52 13.98
C PRO A 1055 -6.96 36.06 15.32
N GLU A 1056 -7.48 34.97 15.88
CA GLU A 1056 -6.93 34.40 17.11
C GLU A 1056 -5.55 33.79 16.90
N SER A 1057 -5.28 33.21 15.72
CA SER A 1057 -3.96 32.68 15.37
C SER A 1057 -2.85 33.74 15.44
N PHE A 1058 -3.18 35.00 15.09
CA PHE A 1058 -2.24 36.11 15.22
C PHE A 1058 -1.93 36.44 16.69
N LYS A 1059 -2.94 36.39 17.56
CA LYS A 1059 -2.74 36.57 19.01
C LYS A 1059 -1.87 35.45 19.59
N VAL A 1060 -2.10 34.20 19.18
CA VAL A 1060 -1.27 33.06 19.58
C VAL A 1060 0.19 33.27 19.18
N LEU A 1061 0.44 33.68 17.92
CA LEU A 1061 1.79 33.99 17.44
C LEU A 1061 2.47 35.07 18.28
N MET A 1062 1.77 36.16 18.61
CA MET A 1062 2.33 37.20 19.49
C MET A 1062 2.74 36.64 20.85
N ARG A 1063 1.93 35.77 21.46
CA ARG A 1063 2.25 35.15 22.76
C ARG A 1063 3.41 34.17 22.65
N GLU A 1064 3.51 33.41 21.56
CA GLU A 1064 4.65 32.52 21.31
C GLU A 1064 5.96 33.30 21.19
N LEU A 1065 5.96 34.42 20.46
CA LEU A 1065 7.15 35.28 20.35
C LEU A 1065 7.51 35.94 21.69
N GLN A 1066 6.52 36.42 22.45
CA GLN A 1066 6.73 36.92 23.82
C GLN A 1066 7.30 35.84 24.76
N SER A 1067 6.88 34.59 24.60
CA SER A 1067 7.41 33.45 25.39
C SER A 1067 8.89 33.14 25.08
N LEU A 1068 9.37 33.56 23.91
CA LEU A 1068 10.78 33.51 23.52
C LEU A 1068 11.57 34.73 24.01
N CYS A 1069 11.00 35.52 24.92
CA CYS A 1069 11.55 36.77 25.45
C CYS A 1069 11.73 37.87 24.39
N LEU A 1070 10.93 37.84 23.33
CA LEU A 1070 10.85 38.94 22.35
C LEU A 1070 9.74 39.90 22.77
N ASP A 1071 10.11 41.13 23.14
CA ASP A 1071 9.15 42.16 23.52
C ASP A 1071 8.45 42.71 22.27
N ILE A 1072 7.20 42.25 22.04
CA ILE A 1072 6.38 42.62 20.89
C ILE A 1072 5.10 43.26 21.40
N ALA A 1073 4.87 44.51 20.98
CA ALA A 1073 3.72 45.33 21.31
C ALA A 1073 3.13 45.97 20.05
N VAL A 1074 1.83 46.29 20.08
CA VAL A 1074 1.15 46.97 18.97
C VAL A 1074 0.84 48.40 19.38
N HIS A 1075 1.23 49.37 18.56
CA HIS A 1075 1.07 50.79 18.85
C HIS A 1075 0.04 51.43 17.91
N LYS A 1076 -0.90 52.19 18.47
CA LYS A 1076 -1.77 53.09 17.71
C LYS A 1076 -1.07 54.42 17.54
N LEU A 1077 -0.95 54.86 16.29
CA LEU A 1077 -0.43 56.18 15.93
C LEU A 1077 -1.59 57.18 15.87
N GLU A 1078 -1.59 58.16 16.76
CA GLU A 1078 -2.51 59.29 16.71
C GLU A 1078 -1.75 60.52 16.21
N THR A 1079 -2.06 60.95 14.99
CA THR A 1079 -1.52 62.16 14.39
C THR A 1079 -2.39 63.35 14.81
N GLN A 1080 -1.83 64.29 15.55
CA GLN A 1080 -2.52 65.54 15.88
C GLN A 1080 -2.52 66.50 14.67
N GLU A 1081 -3.43 67.48 14.65
CA GLU A 1081 -3.55 68.48 13.57
C GLU A 1081 -2.27 69.31 13.36
N ASP A 1082 -1.41 69.39 14.38
CA ASP A 1082 -0.10 70.06 14.35
C ASP A 1082 1.03 69.21 13.71
N GLY A 1083 0.73 68.01 13.20
CA GLY A 1083 1.69 67.14 12.51
C GLY A 1083 2.60 66.30 13.41
N THR A 1084 2.42 66.35 14.74
CA THR A 1084 3.13 65.47 15.68
C THR A 1084 2.37 64.16 15.90
N SER A 1085 3.09 63.03 15.90
CA SER A 1085 2.52 61.70 16.10
C SER A 1085 2.83 61.21 17.51
N ARG A 1086 1.81 60.84 18.28
CA ARG A 1086 1.96 60.19 19.59
C ARG A 1086 1.60 58.71 19.44
N ASP A 1087 2.47 57.84 19.93
CA ASP A 1087 2.22 56.40 19.97
C ASP A 1087 1.64 55.99 21.33
N SER A 1088 0.68 55.08 21.29
CA SER A 1088 0.09 54.47 22.48
C SER A 1088 0.01 52.97 22.26
N GLU A 1089 0.52 52.20 23.21
CA GLU A 1089 0.42 50.75 23.17
C GLU A 1089 -1.05 50.33 23.29
N VAL A 1090 -1.49 49.48 22.37
CA VAL A 1090 -2.83 48.91 22.31
C VAL A 1090 -2.73 47.44 22.68
N ASP A 1091 -3.47 47.08 23.72
CA ASP A 1091 -3.65 45.68 24.07
C ASP A 1091 -4.67 45.03 23.11
N LEU A 1092 -4.16 44.26 22.14
CA LEU A 1092 -4.98 43.45 21.23
C LEU A 1092 -5.67 42.26 21.92
N MET A 1093 -5.33 42.01 23.20
CA MET A 1093 -5.81 40.87 23.99
C MET A 1093 -6.99 41.27 24.88
N ALA A 1094 -7.21 42.57 25.09
CA ALA A 1094 -8.40 43.09 25.74
C ALA A 1094 -9.55 43.14 24.71
N ASP A 1095 -10.63 42.41 24.99
CA ASP A 1095 -11.87 42.51 24.23
C ASP A 1095 -12.45 43.92 24.38
N VAL A 1096 -12.15 44.80 23.42
CA VAL A 1096 -12.72 46.15 23.40
C VAL A 1096 -14.21 46.02 23.09
N GLY A 1097 -15.03 46.24 24.11
CA GLY A 1097 -16.49 46.11 24.04
C GLY A 1097 -17.14 46.96 22.94
N ASN A 1098 -18.22 46.40 22.38
CA ASN A 1098 -19.13 46.96 21.38
C ASN A 1098 -18.48 47.47 20.08
N ARG A 1099 -18.09 46.52 19.21
CA ARG A 1099 -17.95 46.78 17.77
C ARG A 1099 -19.31 47.21 17.23
N ARG A 1100 -19.49 48.51 16.96
CA ARG A 1100 -20.73 49.03 16.37
C ARG A 1100 -20.92 48.40 14.98
N THR A 1101 -22.02 47.67 14.78
CA THR A 1101 -22.55 47.41 13.45
C THR A 1101 -22.80 48.76 12.77
N PRO A 1102 -22.17 49.05 11.61
CA PRO A 1102 -22.43 50.31 10.91
C PRO A 1102 -23.92 50.39 10.55
N SER A 1103 -24.50 51.60 10.61
CA SER A 1103 -25.92 51.85 10.32
C SER A 1103 -26.28 51.63 8.84
N ARG A 1104 -25.28 51.49 7.98
CA ARG A 1104 -25.40 51.15 6.56
C ARG A 1104 -24.49 49.94 6.25
N PRO A 1105 -24.89 49.05 5.34
CA PRO A 1105 -23.99 48.03 4.83
C PRO A 1105 -22.75 48.71 4.23
N THR A 1106 -21.56 48.22 4.51
CA THR A 1106 -20.31 48.64 3.83
C THR A 1106 -20.28 48.24 2.35
N TYR A 1107 -21.31 47.53 1.89
CA TYR A 1107 -21.57 47.21 0.49
C TYR A 1107 -22.47 48.29 -0.12
N GLU A 1108 -21.91 49.43 -0.53
CA GLU A 1108 -22.54 50.19 -1.61
C GLU A 1108 -22.18 49.47 -2.92
N SER A 1109 -23.10 48.65 -3.43
CA SER A 1109 -23.13 48.43 -4.88
C SER A 1109 -23.22 49.81 -5.51
N ILE A 1110 -22.31 50.15 -6.43
CA ILE A 1110 -22.38 51.37 -7.22
C ILE A 1110 -23.66 51.30 -8.06
N SER A 1111 -24.81 51.65 -7.46
CA SER A 1111 -25.99 52.02 -8.20
C SER A 1111 -25.73 53.43 -8.68
N ARG A 1112 -25.58 53.59 -10.00
CA ARG A 1112 -25.48 54.89 -10.66
C ARG A 1112 -26.56 55.81 -10.09
N GLU A 1113 -26.15 56.89 -9.44
CA GLU A 1113 -27.05 57.98 -9.08
C GLU A 1113 -27.60 58.58 -10.38
N GLU A 1114 -28.91 58.44 -10.62
CA GLU A 1114 -29.60 59.29 -11.59
C GLU A 1114 -29.81 60.68 -10.97
N PRO A 1115 -29.49 61.76 -11.69
CA PRO A 1115 -29.69 63.11 -11.19
C PRO A 1115 -31.18 63.47 -11.16
N ALA A 1116 -31.58 64.14 -10.09
CA ALA A 1116 -32.95 64.55 -9.83
C ALA A 1116 -33.52 65.50 -10.91
N GLY A 1117 -34.68 65.13 -11.45
CA GLY A 1117 -35.79 66.05 -11.64
C GLY A 1117 -35.99 66.66 -13.03
N THR A 1118 -36.89 66.05 -13.82
CA THR A 1118 -37.90 66.78 -14.59
C THR A 1118 -39.17 65.95 -14.70
N ALA A 1119 -40.29 66.56 -14.33
CA ALA A 1119 -41.63 65.99 -14.34
C ALA A 1119 -42.14 65.78 -15.78
N GLY A 1120 -42.88 64.67 -16.02
CA GLY A 1120 -43.61 64.52 -17.29
C GLY A 1120 -44.15 63.12 -17.60
N VAL A 1121 -45.30 62.78 -17.03
CA VAL A 1121 -46.44 62.08 -17.66
C VAL A 1121 -46.23 60.74 -18.43
N ALA A 1122 -46.91 59.72 -17.88
CA ALA A 1122 -47.61 58.58 -18.53
C ALA A 1122 -46.83 57.36 -19.07
N GLY A 1123 -47.28 56.18 -18.61
CA GLY A 1123 -47.88 55.17 -19.50
C GLY A 1123 -47.14 53.85 -19.72
N ALA A 1124 -47.82 52.77 -19.31
CA ALA A 1124 -47.87 51.43 -19.95
C ALA A 1124 -46.69 50.44 -19.83
N ALA A 1125 -46.93 49.42 -18.99
CA ALA A 1125 -47.04 48.00 -19.32
C ALA A 1125 -46.31 47.38 -20.55
N ILE A 1126 -45.51 46.34 -20.22
CA ILE A 1126 -45.52 44.96 -20.76
C ILE A 1126 -44.84 44.66 -22.14
N ALA A 1127 -43.89 43.71 -22.05
CA ALA A 1127 -43.52 42.61 -22.96
C ALA A 1127 -42.36 42.78 -23.99
N PRO A 1128 -41.67 41.64 -24.31
CA PRO A 1128 -40.28 41.57 -24.75
C PRO A 1128 -40.13 41.16 -26.23
N LEU A 1129 -38.94 41.36 -26.81
CA LEU A 1129 -38.38 40.72 -28.02
C LEU A 1129 -36.85 40.97 -27.95
N GLY A 1130 -35.93 40.06 -28.25
CA GLY A 1130 -35.91 39.10 -29.35
C GLY A 1130 -34.95 39.60 -30.43
N SER A 1131 -33.76 39.01 -30.50
CA SER A 1131 -32.82 38.86 -31.64
C SER A 1131 -32.46 40.07 -32.53
N SER A 1132 -31.15 40.32 -32.71
CA SER A 1132 -30.51 40.36 -34.03
C SER A 1132 -28.99 40.54 -33.93
N VAL A 1133 -28.29 39.65 -34.62
CA VAL A 1133 -26.89 39.70 -35.05
C VAL A 1133 -26.67 40.87 -36.02
N GLU A 1134 -25.53 41.58 -35.93
CA GLU A 1134 -24.72 41.95 -37.11
C GLU A 1134 -23.36 42.58 -36.73
N THR A 1135 -22.30 41.89 -37.17
CA THR A 1135 -21.04 42.35 -37.78
C THR A 1135 -20.37 43.67 -37.35
N ASN A 1136 -19.10 43.57 -36.91
CA ASN A 1136 -17.98 44.16 -37.67
C ASN A 1136 -16.61 43.64 -37.18
N SER A 1137 -15.69 43.56 -38.14
CA SER A 1137 -14.45 42.77 -38.20
C SER A 1137 -13.19 43.55 -37.73
N PRO A 1138 -11.94 43.15 -38.06
CA PRO A 1138 -10.97 42.57 -37.12
C PRO A 1138 -9.78 43.52 -36.81
N ILE A 1139 -9.08 43.28 -35.69
CA ILE A 1139 -7.77 43.88 -35.44
C ILE A 1139 -6.72 42.76 -35.32
N THR A 1140 -5.68 42.92 -36.11
CA THR A 1140 -4.51 42.07 -36.36
C THR A 1140 -3.69 41.67 -35.11
N PRO A 1141 -3.02 40.51 -35.11
CA PRO A 1141 -2.12 40.08 -34.04
C PRO A 1141 -0.71 40.67 -34.22
N LEU A 1142 -0.08 41.11 -33.12
CA LEU A 1142 1.33 41.46 -33.05
C LEU A 1142 2.17 40.27 -32.55
N GLU A 1143 3.38 40.22 -33.09
CA GLU A 1143 4.31 39.10 -33.20
C GLU A 1143 4.83 38.46 -31.89
N ASN A 1144 5.18 37.19 -32.07
CA ASN A 1144 5.98 36.30 -31.23
C ASN A 1144 7.27 36.91 -30.67
N GLN A 1145 7.54 36.65 -29.39
CA GLN A 1145 8.89 36.40 -28.87
C GLN A 1145 8.90 35.06 -28.11
N PRO A 1146 9.93 34.20 -28.26
CA PRO A 1146 10.04 32.95 -27.54
C PRO A 1146 10.60 33.16 -26.12
N PRO A 1147 10.15 32.40 -25.09
CA PRO A 1147 10.79 32.42 -23.78
C PRO A 1147 12.10 31.62 -23.80
N GLN A 1148 13.17 32.21 -23.28
CA GLN A 1148 14.40 31.49 -22.93
C GLN A 1148 14.20 30.66 -21.64
N PRO A 1149 14.94 29.55 -21.48
CA PRO A 1149 14.70 28.56 -20.42
C PRO A 1149 15.32 28.99 -19.07
N PHE A 1150 14.62 28.67 -17.98
CA PHE A 1150 15.18 28.43 -16.65
C PHE A 1150 14.58 27.15 -16.06
#